data_AF-A0A4P9ZDY1-F1
#
_entry.id   AF-A0A4P9ZDY1-F1
#
_cell.length_a   1.000
_cell.length_b   1.000
_cell.length_c   1.000
_cell.angle_alpha   90.00
_cell.angle_beta   90.00
_cell.angle_gamma   90.00
#
_symmetry.space_group_name_H-M   'P 1'
#
loop_
_entity.id
_entity.type
_entity.pdbx_description
1 polymer ?
#
loop_
_entity_poly.entity_id
_entity_poly.type
_entity_poly.pdbx_seq_one_letter_code
_entity_poly.pdbx_strand_id
1 'polypeptide(L)'
;MPNTPPAQREEDAGIEFESSPAPVFDTENDALDQEFQDQGETDPAPESQNKRKKPSKSAGGTKRLTEEALQRRREGRLKAAATIANNIKKTGIGRFEDENGFPYTTLRQLQLVNQKNYFTEYLKRDDQISINRKWREEQSELAQKNNNSKRDDDVDDDDDNDDDENDSSDKVGLYTIVFHSGSKNLRIGRASDEYPLTVPMVVAVPAAGTEISDEPTPRRENNEDGELTFGESFETARGLVTKDFRARMRYYKHKVNPNYRDSAALFNASQKAEVLDDSNNPDDKTYLDFDSPLLKEKQYFVGDEALSLPFGKNFTSWKLRHPIRFGQFNQHPDDYRLPQEVLGDIIRIFTYALKKLEIGDDFSKYKCMLVIPDMYDKQMVENLVCILLGSLGFAKFGVIQEGVAATFGTGTSCACVVDVGAEKTSVCCVEEGMIVADSRVLLHYGGDHVTEAFTKMLLQQNFPYKSINLSENDDWELAERLKQKFCTFDNAEIAIQLYHFFVKKPGDKKKKYQFKLYDETMLAPLGLFYPQLFQLLSEMEPRTLFPEPIDHYTGEPNNPYSRAQENLLANAGATELPDVDLLTRLVEERHLNKVTNPLSTRPDAEQLPSSKIRPVSIPLDKAIIESITNAGVALDFNKVKKFYDNILVVGGGLARFPAFETLLNDRVNIWRLRFLSASTLEELIVSLSKDKEKLEARRKLLIAAAKSKKKSGLSQEEVELTPAELEAIDRETAFTINLDRADAVASQGQTTQVSILSPPKELAPEMICWKGGGVFARLKVAGELLIARDDWELLYLRCLYYKSLFNY
;
A
#
# COMPACT_ATOMS: atom_id res chain seq x y z
N MET A 1 14.47 7.34 -44.49
CA MET A 1 14.24 6.43 -45.64
C MET A 1 15.60 6.06 -46.23
N PRO A 2 15.85 4.77 -46.48
CA PRO A 2 15.55 4.22 -47.81
C PRO A 2 14.41 3.18 -47.78
N ASN A 3 14.06 2.67 -48.96
CA ASN A 3 12.78 1.99 -49.23
C ASN A 3 12.73 0.54 -48.73
N THR A 4 11.62 0.18 -48.07
CA THR A 4 11.18 -1.22 -47.89
C THR A 4 9.94 -1.42 -48.76
N PRO A 5 9.83 -2.50 -49.57
CA PRO A 5 8.67 -2.73 -50.43
C PRO A 5 7.42 -3.08 -49.61
N PRO A 6 6.20 -2.81 -50.13
CA PRO A 6 4.97 -3.13 -49.43
C PRO A 6 4.77 -4.65 -49.36
N ALA A 7 4.53 -5.18 -48.16
CA ALA A 7 4.11 -6.56 -47.99
C ALA A 7 2.78 -6.78 -48.71
N GLN A 8 2.79 -7.71 -49.67
CA GLN A 8 1.57 -8.15 -50.33
C GLN A 8 0.73 -8.95 -49.32
N ARG A 9 -0.59 -8.79 -49.39
CA ARG A 9 -1.52 -9.68 -48.68
C ARG A 9 -1.40 -11.05 -49.33
N GLU A 10 -0.94 -12.04 -48.59
CA GLU A 10 -1.25 -13.43 -48.92
C GLU A 10 -2.68 -13.71 -48.44
N GLU A 11 -3.46 -14.35 -49.31
CA GLU A 11 -4.85 -14.70 -49.06
C GLU A 11 -4.88 -15.98 -48.22
N ASP A 12 -5.24 -15.88 -46.94
CA ASP A 12 -5.48 -17.07 -46.12
C ASP A 12 -6.71 -17.81 -46.66
N ALA A 13 -6.50 -19.05 -47.08
CA ALA A 13 -7.53 -19.90 -47.65
C ALA A 13 -8.56 -20.28 -46.57
N GLY A 14 -9.81 -19.88 -46.77
CA GLY A 14 -10.90 -20.21 -45.85
C GLY A 14 -11.11 -21.72 -45.72
N ILE A 15 -11.07 -22.22 -44.49
CA ILE A 15 -11.57 -23.55 -44.13
C ILE A 15 -12.87 -23.33 -43.35
N GLU A 16 -13.99 -23.47 -44.06
CA GLU A 16 -15.32 -23.52 -43.44
C GLU A 16 -15.48 -24.85 -42.70
N PHE A 17 -16.04 -24.81 -41.48
CA PHE A 17 -16.57 -25.99 -40.82
C PHE A 17 -18.09 -26.00 -40.96
N GLU A 18 -18.60 -26.95 -41.74
CA GLU A 18 -20.04 -27.14 -41.98
C GLU A 18 -20.80 -27.46 -40.69
N SER A 19 -21.98 -26.86 -40.53
CA SER A 19 -22.92 -27.24 -39.48
C SER A 19 -23.63 -28.55 -39.82
N SER A 20 -23.54 -29.53 -38.93
CA SER A 20 -24.28 -30.81 -39.07
C SER A 20 -25.72 -30.69 -38.56
N PRO A 21 -26.68 -31.42 -39.17
CA PRO A 21 -28.10 -31.06 -39.13
C PRO A 21 -28.87 -31.61 -37.92
N ALA A 22 -29.99 -30.96 -37.60
CA ALA A 22 -30.98 -31.46 -36.65
C ALA A 22 -31.82 -32.59 -37.28
N PRO A 23 -32.12 -33.68 -36.54
CA PRO A 23 -33.12 -34.65 -36.94
C PRO A 23 -34.53 -34.20 -36.54
N VAL A 24 -35.48 -34.40 -37.46
CA VAL A 24 -36.93 -34.19 -37.28
C VAL A 24 -37.62 -35.53 -37.53
N PHE A 25 -38.59 -35.93 -36.70
CA PHE A 25 -39.98 -36.20 -37.12
C PHE A 25 -40.86 -36.84 -36.03
N ASP A 26 -42.16 -36.55 -36.15
CA ASP A 26 -43.27 -36.98 -35.33
C ASP A 26 -43.62 -38.48 -35.49
N THR A 27 -44.37 -39.05 -34.55
CA THR A 27 -45.82 -39.37 -34.74
C THR A 27 -46.46 -40.09 -33.54
N GLU A 28 -47.67 -39.64 -33.20
CA GLU A 28 -48.88 -40.39 -32.80
C GLU A 28 -48.74 -41.78 -32.10
N ASN A 29 -49.30 -41.95 -30.88
CA ASN A 29 -50.72 -42.33 -30.73
C ASN A 29 -51.22 -42.54 -29.28
N ASP A 30 -52.51 -42.19 -29.11
CA ASP A 30 -53.57 -42.82 -28.31
C ASP A 30 -53.65 -42.88 -26.76
N ALA A 31 -54.92 -42.76 -26.35
CA ALA A 31 -55.61 -43.38 -25.20
C ALA A 31 -55.85 -42.58 -23.89
N LEU A 32 -56.85 -41.68 -23.97
CA LEU A 32 -58.13 -41.72 -23.23
C LEU A 32 -58.15 -41.81 -21.68
N ASP A 33 -58.78 -40.77 -21.11
CA ASP A 33 -59.90 -40.80 -20.15
C ASP A 33 -59.93 -41.79 -18.97
N GLN A 34 -60.05 -41.22 -17.75
CA GLN A 34 -61.27 -41.47 -16.96
C GLN A 34 -61.61 -40.34 -15.98
N GLU A 35 -62.89 -39.97 -15.99
CA GLU A 35 -63.63 -39.25 -14.93
C GLU A 35 -63.65 -40.12 -13.64
N PHE A 36 -64.12 -39.78 -12.43
CA PHE A 36 -65.00 -38.77 -11.81
C PHE A 36 -64.61 -38.74 -10.28
N GLN A 37 -65.23 -38.06 -9.31
CA GLN A 37 -66.45 -37.24 -9.24
C GLN A 37 -66.29 -36.08 -8.22
N ASP A 38 -67.31 -35.25 -8.12
CA ASP A 38 -67.53 -34.19 -7.12
C ASP A 38 -68.29 -34.72 -5.88
N GLN A 39 -68.12 -34.07 -4.72
CA GLN A 39 -69.17 -33.73 -3.72
C GLN A 39 -68.56 -33.24 -2.40
N GLY A 40 -69.11 -32.14 -1.87
CA GLY A 40 -68.81 -31.64 -0.53
C GLY A 40 -70.06 -31.50 0.33
N GLU A 41 -69.88 -31.35 1.65
CA GLU A 41 -70.91 -30.95 2.62
C GLU A 41 -70.19 -30.18 3.76
N THR A 42 -70.43 -28.87 3.87
CA THR A 42 -71.35 -28.18 4.80
C THR A 42 -70.79 -27.88 6.21
N ASP A 43 -70.78 -26.57 6.49
CA ASP A 43 -70.57 -25.90 7.78
C ASP A 43 -71.59 -26.38 8.86
N PRO A 44 -71.35 -26.24 10.19
CA PRO A 44 -71.24 -24.89 10.78
C PRO A 44 -70.37 -24.68 12.04
N ALA A 45 -70.07 -23.40 12.30
CA ALA A 45 -69.63 -22.89 13.59
C ALA A 45 -70.75 -22.92 14.67
N PRO A 46 -70.40 -22.78 15.95
CA PRO A 46 -70.84 -21.54 16.62
C PRO A 46 -69.81 -20.89 17.56
N GLU A 47 -70.12 -19.66 17.96
CA GLU A 47 -69.32 -18.76 18.79
C GLU A 47 -69.21 -19.18 20.27
N SER A 48 -68.18 -18.71 20.98
CA SER A 48 -68.41 -18.04 22.28
C SER A 48 -67.19 -17.22 22.74
N GLN A 49 -67.47 -16.13 23.45
CA GLN A 49 -66.49 -15.14 23.91
C GLN A 49 -65.93 -15.50 25.29
N ASN A 50 -64.67 -15.17 25.59
CA ASN A 50 -64.35 -14.66 26.93
C ASN A 50 -63.09 -13.78 27.01
N LYS A 51 -63.11 -12.82 27.95
CA LYS A 51 -62.13 -11.71 28.07
C LYS A 51 -61.07 -11.94 29.15
N ARG A 52 -59.99 -11.14 29.04
CA ARG A 52 -59.06 -10.67 30.12
C ARG A 52 -58.08 -11.69 30.74
N LYS A 53 -56.77 -11.45 30.51
CA LYS A 53 -55.89 -10.64 31.41
C LYS A 53 -54.48 -10.43 30.81
N LYS A 54 -53.91 -9.23 30.98
CA LYS A 54 -52.45 -9.00 31.02
C LYS A 54 -51.99 -9.02 32.48
N PRO A 55 -50.80 -9.57 32.76
CA PRO A 55 -49.66 -8.78 33.23
C PRO A 55 -48.39 -9.22 32.46
N SER A 56 -47.17 -8.69 32.53
CA SER A 56 -46.45 -7.50 33.03
C SER A 56 -45.01 -7.68 32.50
N LYS A 57 -44.20 -6.61 32.37
CA LYS A 57 -42.82 -6.73 31.85
C LYS A 57 -41.87 -7.40 32.86
N SER A 58 -40.95 -8.25 32.39
CA SER A 58 -39.62 -8.44 32.98
C SER A 58 -38.62 -9.08 31.98
N ALA A 59 -37.34 -8.74 32.17
CA ALA A 59 -36.09 -9.34 31.68
C ALA A 59 -36.05 -10.06 30.30
N GLY A 60 -35.22 -9.56 29.39
CA GLY A 60 -34.83 -10.29 28.17
C GLY A 60 -33.82 -11.40 28.47
N GLY A 61 -34.15 -12.63 28.07
CA GLY A 61 -33.23 -13.76 28.02
C GLY A 61 -33.27 -14.40 26.63
N THR A 62 -32.10 -14.73 26.08
CA THR A 62 -31.94 -15.34 24.76
C THR A 62 -32.56 -16.74 24.71
N LYS A 63 -33.70 -16.89 24.01
CA LYS A 63 -34.29 -18.20 23.75
C LYS A 63 -33.38 -19.02 22.82
N ARG A 64 -32.71 -20.04 23.37
CA ARG A 64 -32.18 -21.15 22.57
C ARG A 64 -33.34 -21.80 21.81
N LEU A 65 -33.13 -22.11 20.53
CA LEU A 65 -34.09 -22.86 19.71
C LEU A 65 -34.25 -24.28 20.27
N THR A 66 -35.48 -24.79 20.25
CA THR A 66 -35.77 -26.15 20.73
C THR A 66 -35.16 -27.22 19.85
N GLU A 67 -34.72 -28.31 20.47
CA GLU A 67 -34.02 -29.43 19.84
C GLU A 67 -34.85 -30.07 18.69
N GLU A 68 -36.16 -30.19 18.90
CA GLU A 68 -37.13 -30.65 17.90
C GLU A 68 -37.14 -29.78 16.62
N ALA A 69 -37.00 -28.46 16.74
CA ALA A 69 -36.94 -27.55 15.60
C ALA A 69 -35.60 -27.65 14.84
N LEU A 70 -34.53 -28.05 15.53
CA LEU A 70 -33.24 -28.41 14.94
C LEU A 70 -33.31 -29.74 14.20
N GLN A 71 -33.97 -30.74 14.77
CA GLN A 71 -34.21 -32.07 14.18
C GLN A 71 -35.03 -31.96 12.88
N ARG A 72 -36.17 -31.25 12.93
CA ARG A 72 -37.05 -31.02 11.76
C ARG A 72 -36.36 -30.22 10.65
N ARG A 73 -35.40 -29.34 10.98
CA ARG A 73 -34.51 -28.68 10.00
C ARG A 73 -33.46 -29.63 9.40
N ARG A 74 -32.95 -30.59 10.17
CA ARG A 74 -32.00 -31.62 9.69
C ARG A 74 -32.68 -32.56 8.69
N GLU A 75 -33.90 -33.01 8.99
CA GLU A 75 -34.73 -33.80 8.08
C GLU A 75 -35.08 -33.04 6.79
N GLY A 76 -35.45 -31.75 6.90
CA GLY A 76 -35.71 -30.90 5.73
C GLY A 76 -34.52 -30.79 4.78
N ARG A 77 -33.30 -30.67 5.32
CA ARG A 77 -32.06 -30.67 4.52
C ARG A 77 -31.77 -32.02 3.87
N LEU A 78 -31.95 -33.12 4.60
CA LEU A 78 -31.79 -34.48 4.07
C LEU A 78 -32.77 -34.76 2.91
N LYS A 79 -34.03 -34.34 3.07
CA LYS A 79 -35.06 -34.50 2.03
C LYS A 79 -34.77 -33.65 0.79
N ALA A 80 -34.28 -32.42 0.97
CA ALA A 80 -33.84 -31.57 -0.14
C ALA A 80 -32.62 -32.15 -0.88
N ALA A 81 -31.62 -32.67 -0.14
CA ALA A 81 -30.43 -33.30 -0.73
C ALA A 81 -30.80 -34.56 -1.55
N ALA A 82 -31.73 -35.38 -1.06
CA ALA A 82 -32.23 -36.54 -1.80
C ALA A 82 -32.95 -36.15 -3.11
N THR A 83 -33.76 -35.08 -3.10
CA THR A 83 -34.40 -34.55 -4.33
C THR A 83 -33.36 -34.03 -5.32
N ILE A 84 -32.32 -33.33 -4.87
CA ILE A 84 -31.23 -32.83 -5.71
C ILE A 84 -30.46 -34.01 -6.33
N ALA A 85 -30.12 -35.04 -5.56
CA ALA A 85 -29.44 -36.23 -6.06
C ALA A 85 -30.26 -36.99 -7.13
N ASN A 86 -31.58 -37.11 -6.94
CA ASN A 86 -32.47 -37.71 -7.94
C ASN A 86 -32.60 -36.86 -9.20
N ASN A 87 -32.58 -35.52 -9.09
CA ASN A 87 -32.56 -34.66 -10.27
C ASN A 87 -31.24 -34.77 -11.04
N ILE A 88 -30.09 -34.83 -10.36
CA ILE A 88 -28.77 -35.05 -10.99
C ILE A 88 -28.71 -36.42 -11.70
N LYS A 89 -29.31 -37.47 -11.11
CA LYS A 89 -29.48 -38.77 -11.79
C LYS A 89 -30.36 -38.69 -13.03
N LYS A 90 -31.43 -37.89 -13.03
CA LYS A 90 -32.33 -37.71 -14.18
C LYS A 90 -31.74 -36.85 -15.30
N THR A 91 -30.82 -35.92 -15.00
CA THR A 91 -30.21 -35.05 -16.01
C THR A 91 -28.96 -35.63 -16.67
N GLY A 92 -28.42 -36.75 -16.18
CA GLY A 92 -27.22 -37.37 -16.73
C GLY A 92 -25.90 -36.62 -16.45
N ILE A 93 -25.94 -35.53 -15.67
CA ILE A 93 -24.77 -34.69 -15.34
C ILE A 93 -24.02 -35.23 -14.09
N GLY A 94 -24.45 -36.38 -13.57
CA GLY A 94 -23.77 -37.08 -12.47
C GLY A 94 -22.56 -37.89 -12.95
N ARG A 95 -21.48 -37.91 -12.16
CA ARG A 95 -20.34 -38.81 -12.40
C ARG A 95 -20.69 -40.20 -11.84
N PHE A 96 -20.79 -41.20 -12.72
CA PHE A 96 -21.05 -42.59 -12.34
C PHE A 96 -19.74 -43.39 -12.34
N GLU A 97 -19.37 -43.97 -11.20
CA GLU A 97 -18.04 -44.56 -10.97
C GLU A 97 -17.84 -45.86 -11.77
N ASP A 98 -18.88 -46.66 -11.91
CA ASP A 98 -18.85 -47.95 -12.63
C ASP A 98 -18.79 -47.81 -14.17
N GLU A 99 -19.21 -46.65 -14.71
CA GLU A 99 -19.33 -46.44 -16.16
C GLU A 99 -18.17 -45.63 -16.76
N ASN A 100 -17.49 -44.79 -15.97
CA ASN A 100 -16.55 -43.79 -16.49
C ASN A 100 -15.07 -44.20 -16.48
N GLY A 101 -14.69 -45.36 -15.94
CA GLY A 101 -13.39 -46.01 -16.18
C GLY A 101 -12.09 -45.29 -15.76
N PHE A 102 -12.15 -44.08 -15.19
CA PHE A 102 -10.97 -43.33 -14.75
C PHE A 102 -10.59 -43.69 -13.30
N PRO A 103 -9.38 -44.24 -13.04
CA PRO A 103 -8.88 -44.40 -11.69
C PRO A 103 -8.67 -43.03 -11.03
N TYR A 104 -8.83 -42.97 -9.70
CA TYR A 104 -8.62 -41.74 -8.93
C TYR A 104 -7.23 -41.16 -9.18
N THR A 105 -7.18 -39.90 -9.61
CA THR A 105 -5.98 -39.08 -9.50
C THR A 105 -5.62 -38.91 -8.02
N THR A 106 -4.32 -38.90 -7.71
CA THR A 106 -3.79 -38.71 -6.34
C THR A 106 -4.03 -37.31 -5.75
N LEU A 107 -4.65 -36.41 -6.52
CA LEU A 107 -5.02 -35.06 -6.10
C LEU A 107 -6.43 -35.06 -5.48
N ARG A 108 -6.51 -34.80 -4.17
CA ARG A 108 -7.80 -34.62 -3.47
C ARG A 108 -8.62 -33.49 -4.11
N GLN A 109 -9.90 -33.77 -4.35
CA GLN A 109 -10.85 -32.77 -4.81
C GLN A 109 -11.16 -31.77 -3.67
N LEU A 110 -10.80 -30.50 -3.88
CA LEU A 110 -11.06 -29.42 -2.92
C LEU A 110 -12.57 -29.16 -2.80
N GLN A 111 -13.07 -28.97 -1.57
CA GLN A 111 -14.44 -28.49 -1.37
C GLN A 111 -14.54 -27.01 -1.77
N LEU A 112 -15.53 -26.69 -2.59
CA LEU A 112 -15.83 -25.31 -2.97
C LEU A 112 -16.30 -24.50 -1.76
N VAL A 113 -15.62 -23.37 -1.52
CA VAL A 113 -15.94 -22.43 -0.42
C VAL A 113 -17.36 -21.88 -0.59
N ASN A 114 -18.12 -21.81 0.50
CA ASN A 114 -19.47 -21.23 0.49
C ASN A 114 -19.40 -19.70 0.36
N GLN A 115 -19.53 -19.20 -0.86
CA GLN A 115 -19.29 -17.81 -1.25
C GLN A 115 -20.18 -16.75 -0.56
N LYS A 116 -21.26 -17.12 0.15
CA LYS A 116 -22.24 -16.15 0.66
C LYS A 116 -21.94 -15.53 2.04
N ASN A 117 -21.01 -16.06 2.82
CA ASN A 117 -20.73 -15.59 4.19
C ASN A 117 -19.21 -15.46 4.45
N TYR A 118 -18.55 -14.46 3.86
CA TYR A 118 -17.11 -14.25 4.05
C TYR A 118 -16.71 -13.61 5.40
N PHE A 119 -17.64 -12.92 6.08
CA PHE A 119 -17.29 -11.90 7.08
C PHE A 119 -17.33 -12.29 8.57
N THR A 120 -17.54 -13.56 8.94
CA THR A 120 -17.84 -13.91 10.35
C THR A 120 -17.11 -15.12 10.98
N GLU A 121 -16.17 -15.81 10.31
CA GLU A 121 -15.39 -16.92 10.92
C GLU A 121 -13.87 -16.87 10.63
N TYR A 122 -13.24 -15.68 10.67
CA TYR A 122 -11.78 -15.54 10.46
C TYR A 122 -10.91 -16.27 11.53
N LEU A 123 -11.49 -16.58 12.70
CA LEU A 123 -10.84 -17.30 13.80
C LEU A 123 -10.96 -18.84 13.72
N LYS A 124 -11.30 -19.40 12.54
CA LYS A 124 -11.23 -20.85 12.25
C LYS A 124 -10.27 -21.20 11.11
N ARG A 125 -9.13 -20.51 11.02
CA ARG A 125 -8.02 -20.98 10.17
C ARG A 125 -7.39 -22.29 10.63
N ASP A 126 -7.74 -22.77 11.82
CA ASP A 126 -7.35 -24.10 12.31
C ASP A 126 -7.81 -25.25 11.40
N ASP A 127 -8.89 -25.15 10.60
CA ASP A 127 -9.30 -26.28 9.75
C ASP A 127 -8.41 -26.45 8.50
N GLN A 128 -7.91 -25.36 7.90
CA GLN A 128 -6.95 -25.42 6.79
C GLN A 128 -5.51 -25.61 7.27
N ILE A 129 -5.16 -25.02 8.41
CA ILE A 129 -3.85 -25.22 9.04
C ILE A 129 -3.76 -26.63 9.62
N SER A 130 -4.81 -27.18 10.26
CA SER A 130 -4.79 -28.54 10.81
C SER A 130 -4.71 -29.63 9.75
N ILE A 131 -5.11 -29.38 8.50
CA ILE A 131 -4.84 -30.33 7.41
C ILE A 131 -3.33 -30.37 7.11
N ASN A 132 -2.65 -29.21 7.04
CA ASN A 132 -1.20 -29.16 6.88
C ASN A 132 -0.44 -29.64 8.12
N ARG A 133 -0.98 -29.39 9.31
CA ARG A 133 -0.44 -29.84 10.60
C ARG A 133 -0.57 -31.35 10.73
N LYS A 134 -1.76 -31.92 10.53
CA LYS A 134 -1.96 -33.38 10.49
C LYS A 134 -1.15 -34.03 9.38
N TRP A 135 -1.02 -33.42 8.21
CA TRP A 135 -0.15 -33.95 7.17
C TRP A 135 1.32 -33.92 7.58
N ARG A 136 1.81 -32.90 8.29
CA ARG A 136 3.17 -32.88 8.86
C ARG A 136 3.34 -33.83 10.04
N GLU A 137 2.33 -33.99 10.90
CA GLU A 137 2.29 -34.97 11.99
C GLU A 137 2.31 -36.39 11.40
N GLU A 138 1.48 -36.70 10.40
CA GLU A 138 1.50 -37.95 9.63
C GLU A 138 2.85 -38.19 8.94
N GLN A 139 3.45 -37.18 8.30
CA GLN A 139 4.78 -37.30 7.68
C GLN A 139 5.91 -37.47 8.71
N SER A 140 5.81 -36.82 9.87
CA SER A 140 6.74 -36.96 11.00
C SER A 140 6.62 -38.34 11.63
N GLU A 141 5.39 -38.83 11.84
CA GLU A 141 5.12 -40.19 12.28
C GLU A 141 5.63 -41.22 11.26
N LEU A 142 5.46 -40.98 9.95
CA LEU A 142 5.99 -41.84 8.89
C LEU A 142 7.52 -41.83 8.87
N ALA A 143 8.17 -40.68 9.12
CA ALA A 143 9.61 -40.58 9.25
C ALA A 143 10.14 -41.30 10.51
N GLN A 144 9.47 -41.13 11.66
CA GLN A 144 9.78 -41.85 12.90
C GLN A 144 9.56 -43.37 12.76
N LYS A 145 8.45 -43.80 12.14
CA LYS A 145 8.17 -45.22 11.84
C LYS A 145 9.18 -45.83 10.86
N ASN A 146 9.72 -45.04 9.92
CA ASN A 146 10.81 -45.48 9.06
C ASN A 146 12.16 -45.56 9.80
N ASN A 147 12.46 -44.62 10.70
CA ASN A 147 13.69 -44.65 11.51
C ASN A 147 13.70 -45.76 12.56
N ASN A 148 12.55 -46.14 13.13
CA ASN A 148 12.41 -47.28 14.05
C ASN A 148 12.71 -48.66 13.41
N SER A 149 13.15 -48.71 12.15
CA SER A 149 13.69 -49.91 11.51
C SER A 149 15.23 -50.02 11.57
N LYS A 150 15.94 -49.05 12.16
CA LYS A 150 17.41 -49.09 12.31
C LYS A 150 17.92 -48.52 13.64
N ARG A 151 18.23 -49.47 14.53
CA ARG A 151 19.13 -49.43 15.70
C ARG A 151 18.56 -48.99 17.04
N ASP A 152 18.66 -49.91 17.98
CA ASP A 152 18.86 -49.66 19.40
C ASP A 152 20.16 -48.87 19.64
N ASP A 153 20.10 -47.89 20.55
CA ASP A 153 21.05 -47.66 21.65
C ASP A 153 20.76 -46.27 22.29
N ASP A 154 20.51 -46.29 23.60
CA ASP A 154 20.31 -45.19 24.58
C ASP A 154 20.52 -43.72 24.15
N VAL A 155 19.50 -42.87 24.41
CA VAL A 155 19.46 -41.88 25.52
C VAL A 155 17.99 -41.45 25.72
N ASP A 156 17.49 -41.54 26.96
CA ASP A 156 16.23 -40.90 27.38
C ASP A 156 16.42 -39.37 27.46
N ASP A 157 15.54 -38.61 26.82
CA ASP A 157 15.33 -37.17 27.07
C ASP A 157 13.80 -36.89 27.00
N ASP A 158 13.05 -37.57 27.88
CA ASP A 158 11.71 -37.13 28.29
C ASP A 158 11.88 -36.00 29.31
N ASP A 159 11.79 -34.74 28.88
CA ASP A 159 11.64 -33.60 29.79
C ASP A 159 10.67 -32.56 29.20
N ASP A 160 9.37 -32.82 29.37
CA ASP A 160 8.30 -31.83 29.17
C ASP A 160 8.52 -30.64 30.12
N ASN A 161 9.13 -29.55 29.63
CA ASN A 161 9.17 -28.27 30.34
C ASN A 161 8.74 -27.12 29.40
N ASP A 162 7.73 -26.35 29.85
CA ASP A 162 7.11 -25.22 29.13
C ASP A 162 8.05 -23.98 28.91
N ASP A 163 9.36 -24.11 29.10
CA ASP A 163 10.36 -23.05 28.91
C ASP A 163 10.88 -22.95 27.45
N ASP A 164 10.58 -23.93 26.59
CA ASP A 164 11.17 -24.10 25.25
C ASP A 164 10.69 -23.09 24.17
N GLU A 165 9.59 -22.36 24.43
CA GLU A 165 9.00 -21.45 23.42
C GLU A 165 9.95 -20.30 23.03
N ASN A 166 10.59 -19.67 24.01
CA ASN A 166 11.52 -18.55 23.75
C ASN A 166 12.77 -19.04 22.99
N ASP A 167 13.35 -20.15 23.45
CA ASP A 167 14.59 -20.73 22.91
C ASP A 167 14.42 -21.15 21.45
N SER A 168 13.23 -21.62 21.07
CA SER A 168 12.86 -21.89 19.67
C SER A 168 12.80 -20.63 18.80
N SER A 169 12.28 -19.52 19.34
CA SER A 169 12.01 -18.29 18.59
C SER A 169 13.29 -17.50 18.26
N ASP A 170 14.25 -17.47 19.19
CA ASP A 170 15.53 -16.81 18.98
C ASP A 170 16.47 -17.63 18.09
N LYS A 171 16.42 -18.97 18.18
CA LYS A 171 17.04 -19.86 17.17
C LYS A 171 16.49 -19.58 15.76
N VAL A 172 15.17 -19.37 15.61
CA VAL A 172 14.58 -18.95 14.31
C VAL A 172 15.06 -17.57 13.88
N GLY A 173 15.23 -16.64 14.82
CA GLY A 173 15.72 -15.28 14.57
C GLY A 173 17.13 -15.24 13.99
N LEU A 174 18.05 -16.04 14.54
CA LEU A 174 19.45 -16.12 14.12
C LEU A 174 19.65 -16.60 12.67
N TYR A 175 18.74 -17.44 12.17
CA TYR A 175 18.77 -18.01 10.82
C TYR A 175 17.80 -17.35 9.83
N THR A 176 17.25 -16.18 10.16
CA THR A 176 16.34 -15.43 9.27
C THR A 176 16.85 -14.02 9.04
N ILE A 177 17.15 -13.65 7.79
CA ILE A 177 17.67 -12.33 7.41
C ILE A 177 16.54 -11.45 6.88
N VAL A 178 16.34 -10.30 7.49
CA VAL A 178 15.29 -9.35 7.13
C VAL A 178 15.86 -8.29 6.19
N PHE A 179 15.23 -8.10 5.03
CA PHE A 179 15.59 -7.11 4.01
C PHE A 179 14.51 -6.04 3.92
N HIS A 180 14.85 -4.76 4.14
CA HIS A 180 13.97 -3.62 3.87
C HIS A 180 14.67 -2.64 2.93
N SER A 181 14.27 -2.63 1.66
CA SER A 181 14.93 -1.87 0.60
C SER A 181 14.26 -0.52 0.37
N GLY A 182 14.88 0.57 0.81
CA GLY A 182 14.47 1.94 0.48
C GLY A 182 15.30 2.54 -0.66
N SER A 183 14.84 3.65 -1.26
CA SER A 183 15.57 4.31 -2.36
C SER A 183 16.93 4.90 -1.94
N LYS A 184 17.04 5.37 -0.70
CA LYS A 184 18.29 5.93 -0.14
C LYS A 184 19.18 4.87 0.53
N ASN A 185 18.58 3.93 1.25
CA ASN A 185 19.27 2.93 2.07
C ASN A 185 18.58 1.55 2.02
N LEU A 186 19.37 0.49 2.00
CA LEU A 186 18.99 -0.86 2.44
C LEU A 186 19.13 -0.95 3.96
N ARG A 187 18.12 -1.50 4.65
CA ARG A 187 18.21 -1.95 6.04
C ARG A 187 18.17 -3.47 6.07
N ILE A 188 19.17 -4.09 6.68
CA ILE A 188 19.37 -5.54 6.65
C ILE A 188 20.01 -6.05 7.96
N GLY A 189 19.63 -7.24 8.39
CA GLY A 189 20.18 -7.89 9.59
C GLY A 189 19.47 -9.21 9.86
N ARG A 190 19.91 -9.94 10.89
CA ARG A 190 19.18 -11.11 11.41
C ARG A 190 17.91 -10.63 12.12
N ALA A 191 16.85 -11.44 12.12
CA ALA A 191 15.60 -11.12 12.81
C ALA A 191 15.76 -11.06 14.35
N SER A 192 16.86 -11.61 14.88
CA SER A 192 17.32 -11.48 16.26
C SER A 192 18.07 -10.19 16.56
N ASP A 193 18.59 -9.47 15.55
CA ASP A 193 19.47 -8.31 15.79
C ASP A 193 18.67 -7.13 16.40
N GLU A 194 19.33 -6.34 17.26
CA GLU A 194 18.69 -5.20 17.93
C GLU A 194 18.35 -4.10 16.92
N TYR A 195 19.31 -3.75 16.05
CA TYR A 195 19.23 -2.74 15.01
C TYR A 195 19.70 -3.31 13.65
N PRO A 196 19.17 -2.82 12.52
CA PRO A 196 19.66 -3.20 11.19
C PRO A 196 21.03 -2.56 10.90
N LEU A 197 21.86 -3.30 10.15
CA LEU A 197 22.88 -2.66 9.32
C LEU A 197 22.17 -1.79 8.27
N THR A 198 22.58 -0.53 8.18
CA THR A 198 22.12 0.40 7.14
C THR A 198 23.24 0.55 6.10
N VAL A 199 22.91 0.29 4.83
CA VAL A 199 23.83 0.40 3.69
C VAL A 199 23.23 1.36 2.66
N PRO A 200 23.96 2.38 2.17
CA PRO A 200 23.46 3.26 1.11
C PRO A 200 23.10 2.48 -0.15
N MET A 201 21.93 2.76 -0.72
CA MET A 201 21.36 2.08 -1.90
C MET A 201 21.98 2.65 -3.18
N VAL A 202 23.28 2.43 -3.36
CA VAL A 202 24.09 3.05 -4.40
C VAL A 202 25.26 2.16 -4.83
N VAL A 203 25.55 2.18 -6.13
CA VAL A 203 26.73 1.54 -6.73
C VAL A 203 27.48 2.58 -7.56
N ALA A 204 28.80 2.64 -7.44
CA ALA A 204 29.63 3.36 -8.40
C ALA A 204 30.12 2.39 -9.47
N VAL A 205 29.98 2.78 -10.74
CA VAL A 205 30.46 2.02 -11.91
C VAL A 205 31.32 2.89 -12.82
N PRO A 206 32.30 2.33 -13.56
CA PRO A 206 33.09 3.07 -14.52
C PRO A 206 32.19 3.72 -15.58
N ALA A 207 32.48 4.97 -15.92
CA ALA A 207 31.76 5.77 -16.90
C ALA A 207 32.72 6.27 -17.99
N ALA A 208 32.32 6.15 -19.25
CA ALA A 208 33.08 6.67 -20.38
C ALA A 208 32.86 8.19 -20.52
N GLY A 209 33.36 8.95 -19.56
CA GLY A 209 33.31 10.42 -19.55
C GLY A 209 31.89 10.97 -19.55
N THR A 210 31.18 10.88 -18.43
CA THR A 210 29.90 11.57 -18.28
C THR A 210 30.14 13.08 -18.33
N GLU A 211 29.49 13.78 -19.26
CA GLU A 211 29.44 15.25 -19.25
C GLU A 211 28.67 15.70 -18.00
N ILE A 212 29.39 16.23 -17.01
CA ILE A 212 28.78 16.89 -15.87
C ILE A 212 28.20 18.21 -16.38
N SER A 213 26.90 18.40 -16.27
CA SER A 213 26.27 19.69 -16.57
C SER A 213 26.88 20.80 -15.72
N ASP A 214 27.31 21.88 -16.37
CA ASP A 214 27.76 23.09 -15.69
C ASP A 214 26.59 23.89 -15.06
N GLU A 215 25.33 23.60 -15.41
CA GLU A 215 24.17 24.19 -14.73
C GLU A 215 24.00 23.58 -13.32
N PRO A 216 24.06 24.39 -12.25
CA PRO A 216 23.90 23.89 -10.88
C PRO A 216 22.45 23.50 -10.60
N THR A 217 22.26 22.42 -9.83
CA THR A 217 20.96 22.00 -9.30
C THR A 217 20.82 22.49 -7.84
N PRO A 218 19.68 23.09 -7.42
CA PRO A 218 18.53 23.50 -8.22
C PRO A 218 18.90 24.63 -9.19
N ARG A 219 18.26 24.63 -10.38
CA ARG A 219 18.48 25.62 -11.44
C ARG A 219 18.23 27.04 -10.94
N ARG A 220 19.09 27.98 -11.35
CA ARG A 220 19.18 29.32 -10.74
C ARG A 220 18.88 30.40 -11.76
N GLU A 221 17.87 31.20 -11.49
CA GLU A 221 17.45 32.31 -12.34
C GLU A 221 17.44 33.60 -11.50
N ASN A 222 17.61 34.76 -12.13
CA ASN A 222 17.49 36.05 -11.43
C ASN A 222 16.21 36.76 -11.89
N ASN A 223 15.51 37.42 -10.97
CA ASN A 223 14.38 38.29 -11.31
C ASN A 223 14.85 39.64 -11.89
N GLU A 224 13.89 40.52 -12.22
CA GLU A 224 14.18 41.86 -12.78
C GLU A 224 15.03 42.74 -11.85
N ASP A 225 14.93 42.54 -10.53
CA ASP A 225 15.71 43.23 -9.49
C ASP A 225 17.11 42.63 -9.25
N GLY A 226 17.44 41.51 -9.92
CA GLY A 226 18.71 40.80 -9.76
C GLY A 226 18.78 39.85 -8.55
N GLU A 227 17.65 39.57 -7.89
CA GLU A 227 17.54 38.60 -6.81
C GLU A 227 17.33 37.17 -7.34
N LEU A 228 17.84 36.18 -6.60
CA LEU A 228 17.76 34.77 -6.98
C LEU A 228 16.32 34.22 -6.84
N THR A 229 15.81 33.63 -7.91
CA THR A 229 14.50 32.97 -7.99
C THR A 229 14.62 31.54 -8.53
N PHE A 230 13.59 30.75 -8.26
CA PHE A 230 13.42 29.36 -8.70
C PHE A 230 12.15 29.16 -9.54
N GLY A 231 11.71 30.23 -10.22
CA GLY A 231 10.52 30.26 -11.06
C GLY A 231 9.24 30.69 -10.33
N GLU A 232 8.29 31.24 -11.09
CA GLU A 232 7.04 31.82 -10.57
C GLU A 232 6.19 30.82 -9.76
N SER A 233 6.22 29.54 -10.13
CA SER A 233 5.50 28.47 -9.41
C SER A 233 6.03 28.28 -7.99
N PHE A 234 7.36 28.36 -7.78
CA PHE A 234 7.97 28.25 -6.47
C PHE A 234 7.64 29.48 -5.61
N GLU A 235 7.78 30.69 -6.13
CA GLU A 235 7.46 31.91 -5.37
C GLU A 235 5.98 32.01 -5.01
N THR A 236 5.08 31.60 -5.92
CA THR A 236 3.64 31.53 -5.64
C THR A 236 3.34 30.55 -4.50
N ALA A 237 3.91 29.33 -4.56
CA ALA A 237 3.75 28.34 -3.48
C ALA A 237 4.35 28.85 -2.16
N ARG A 238 5.60 29.34 -2.17
CA ARG A 238 6.31 29.89 -1.01
C ARG A 238 5.59 31.09 -0.39
N GLY A 239 4.94 31.92 -1.21
CA GLY A 239 4.08 33.02 -0.77
C GLY A 239 2.85 32.53 -0.01
N LEU A 240 2.19 31.49 -0.51
CA LEU A 240 1.07 30.82 0.17
C LEU A 240 1.52 30.19 1.51
N VAL A 241 2.63 29.44 1.53
CA VAL A 241 3.17 28.84 2.76
C VAL A 241 3.57 29.92 3.77
N THR A 242 4.20 31.01 3.32
CA THR A 242 4.55 32.17 4.17
C THR A 242 3.31 32.83 4.78
N LYS A 243 2.20 32.92 4.04
CA LYS A 243 0.93 33.47 4.54
C LYS A 243 0.34 32.58 5.65
N ASP A 244 0.34 31.27 5.45
CA ASP A 244 -0.16 30.28 6.42
C ASP A 244 0.71 30.24 7.69
N PHE A 245 2.03 30.14 7.54
CA PHE A 245 3.01 30.25 8.63
C PHE A 245 2.78 31.51 9.48
N ARG A 246 2.63 32.69 8.85
CA ARG A 246 2.33 33.94 9.56
C ARG A 246 0.97 33.91 10.28
N ALA A 247 -0.02 33.16 9.79
CA ALA A 247 -1.29 32.97 10.48
C ALA A 247 -1.14 32.04 11.71
N ARG A 248 -0.44 30.91 11.56
CA ARG A 248 -0.09 29.99 12.65
C ARG A 248 0.66 30.71 13.77
N MET A 249 1.70 31.49 13.45
CA MET A 249 2.48 32.23 14.45
C MET A 249 1.63 33.27 15.21
N ARG A 250 0.70 33.96 14.52
CA ARG A 250 -0.26 34.86 15.19
C ARG A 250 -1.23 34.12 16.11
N TYR A 251 -1.71 32.94 15.71
CA TYR A 251 -2.63 32.11 16.52
C TYR A 251 -1.97 31.72 17.85
N TYR A 252 -0.74 31.20 17.82
CA TYR A 252 0.06 30.90 19.02
C TYR A 252 0.68 32.14 19.67
N LYS A 253 0.37 33.37 19.21
CA LYS A 253 0.83 34.66 19.75
C LYS A 253 2.36 34.87 19.69
N HIS A 254 3.08 34.15 18.84
CA HIS A 254 4.50 34.39 18.57
C HIS A 254 4.65 35.65 17.68
N LYS A 255 5.61 36.50 18.04
CA LYS A 255 5.89 37.74 17.29
C LYS A 255 6.82 37.47 16.12
N VAL A 256 6.28 37.56 14.91
CA VAL A 256 7.05 37.55 13.65
C VAL A 256 7.49 38.98 13.34
N ASN A 257 8.80 39.23 13.24
CA ASN A 257 9.34 40.52 12.81
C ASN A 257 9.59 40.47 11.29
N PRO A 258 9.01 41.40 10.49
CA PRO A 258 9.18 41.38 9.03
C PRO A 258 10.65 41.47 8.58
N ASN A 259 11.48 42.23 9.31
CA ASN A 259 12.87 42.52 8.91
C ASN A 259 13.84 41.36 9.20
N TYR A 260 13.35 40.22 9.72
CA TYR A 260 14.23 39.12 10.13
C TYR A 260 14.87 38.38 8.95
N ARG A 261 14.17 38.24 7.82
CA ARG A 261 14.74 37.70 6.58
C ARG A 261 15.89 38.59 6.10
N ASP A 262 15.63 39.89 5.93
CA ASP A 262 16.64 40.87 5.48
C ASP A 262 17.87 40.89 6.40
N SER A 263 17.67 40.80 7.72
CA SER A 263 18.77 40.76 8.70
C SER A 263 19.60 39.47 8.62
N ALA A 264 18.97 38.33 8.35
CA ALA A 264 19.67 37.07 8.11
C ALA A 264 20.43 37.11 6.76
N ALA A 265 19.77 37.52 5.68
CA ALA A 265 20.34 37.64 4.35
C ALA A 265 21.54 38.60 4.29
N LEU A 266 21.44 39.78 4.92
CA LEU A 266 22.56 40.74 5.02
C LEU A 266 23.75 40.18 5.78
N PHE A 267 23.51 39.45 6.87
CA PHE A 267 24.58 38.76 7.60
C PHE A 267 25.22 37.69 6.69
N ASN A 268 24.42 36.80 6.11
CA ASN A 268 24.86 35.69 5.26
C ASN A 268 25.68 36.17 4.07
N ALA A 269 25.24 37.23 3.38
CA ALA A 269 25.96 37.83 2.25
C ALA A 269 27.37 38.34 2.61
N SER A 270 27.62 38.69 3.88
CA SER A 270 28.93 39.14 4.36
C SER A 270 29.87 38.00 4.82
N GLN A 271 29.34 36.79 5.02
CA GLN A 271 30.13 35.67 5.55
C GLN A 271 31.06 35.07 4.49
N LYS A 272 32.25 34.64 4.95
CA LYS A 272 33.27 33.97 4.13
C LYS A 272 33.70 32.67 4.81
N ALA A 273 34.28 31.77 4.04
CA ALA A 273 34.85 30.52 4.54
C ALA A 273 36.06 30.79 5.44
N GLU A 274 36.05 30.19 6.63
CA GLU A 274 37.23 29.98 7.47
C GLU A 274 37.89 28.67 7.01
N VAL A 275 39.08 28.74 6.39
CA VAL A 275 39.84 27.54 6.02
C VAL A 275 40.50 26.99 7.29
N LEU A 276 40.21 25.74 7.60
CA LEU A 276 40.82 25.02 8.71
C LEU A 276 42.04 24.26 8.19
N ASP A 277 43.08 24.18 9.03
CA ASP A 277 44.17 23.25 8.79
C ASP A 277 43.74 21.81 9.06
N ASP A 278 44.45 20.86 8.43
CA ASP A 278 44.12 19.43 8.40
C ASP A 278 44.45 18.74 9.74
N SER A 279 43.75 19.16 10.79
CA SER A 279 43.61 18.38 12.01
C SER A 279 42.72 17.19 11.69
N ASN A 280 43.31 15.99 11.74
CA ASN A 280 42.65 14.73 11.37
C ASN A 280 41.57 14.37 12.41
N ASN A 281 40.38 14.97 12.29
CA ASN A 281 39.23 14.61 13.11
C ASN A 281 38.66 13.27 12.62
N PRO A 282 38.53 12.24 13.49
CA PRO A 282 37.88 10.97 13.13
C PRO A 282 36.50 11.09 12.48
N ASP A 283 35.75 12.16 12.76
CA ASP A 283 34.41 12.40 12.19
C ASP A 283 34.42 12.85 10.71
N ASP A 284 35.59 13.17 10.12
CA ASP A 284 35.65 13.71 8.77
C ASP A 284 35.62 12.64 7.69
N LYS A 285 34.65 12.76 6.78
CA LYS A 285 34.56 11.94 5.55
C LYS A 285 35.93 11.84 4.87
N THR A 286 36.36 10.60 4.66
CA THR A 286 37.62 10.26 4.01
C THR A 286 37.31 9.81 2.59
N TYR A 287 38.00 10.44 1.65
CA TYR A 287 37.87 10.15 0.22
C TYR A 287 39.00 9.22 -0.23
N LEU A 288 38.73 8.43 -1.26
CA LEU A 288 39.78 7.69 -1.95
C LEU A 288 40.64 8.64 -2.78
N ASP A 289 41.96 8.42 -2.81
CA ASP A 289 42.87 9.21 -3.64
C ASP A 289 42.54 9.09 -5.14
N PHE A 290 42.63 10.20 -5.88
CA PHE A 290 42.32 10.27 -7.32
C PHE A 290 43.09 9.25 -8.18
N ASP A 291 44.31 8.89 -7.77
CA ASP A 291 45.19 7.93 -8.45
C ASP A 291 45.25 6.54 -7.80
N SER A 292 44.37 6.26 -6.83
CA SER A 292 44.40 5.00 -6.06
C SER A 292 44.37 3.76 -6.96
N PRO A 293 45.21 2.73 -6.72
CA PRO A 293 45.24 1.51 -7.53
C PRO A 293 43.89 0.77 -7.52
N LEU A 294 43.12 0.90 -6.44
CA LEU A 294 41.77 0.31 -6.31
C LEU A 294 40.80 0.79 -7.40
N LEU A 295 40.99 2.00 -7.94
CA LEU A 295 40.19 2.55 -9.05
C LEU A 295 40.45 1.87 -10.40
N LYS A 296 41.57 1.12 -10.52
CA LYS A 296 41.93 0.34 -11.72
C LYS A 296 41.66 -1.16 -11.52
N GLU A 297 41.68 -1.61 -10.28
CA GLU A 297 41.47 -3.01 -9.90
C GLU A 297 39.99 -3.38 -9.72
N LYS A 298 39.18 -2.52 -9.09
CA LYS A 298 37.75 -2.80 -8.87
C LYS A 298 36.92 -2.46 -10.11
N GLN A 299 35.94 -3.32 -10.40
CA GLN A 299 34.93 -3.09 -11.45
C GLN A 299 33.74 -2.25 -10.97
N TYR A 300 33.52 -2.16 -9.65
CA TYR A 300 32.45 -1.39 -9.02
C TYR A 300 32.79 -1.10 -7.54
N PHE A 301 32.17 -0.08 -6.96
CA PHE A 301 32.14 0.18 -5.51
C PHE A 301 30.69 0.23 -5.03
N VAL A 302 30.43 -0.01 -3.74
CA VAL A 302 29.07 -0.19 -3.20
C VAL A 302 28.90 0.59 -1.89
N GLY A 303 27.73 1.18 -1.68
CA GLY A 303 27.37 1.82 -0.42
C GLY A 303 28.34 2.93 -0.04
N ASP A 304 28.83 2.90 1.20
CA ASP A 304 29.78 3.90 1.71
C ASP A 304 31.06 3.99 0.87
N GLU A 305 31.56 2.87 0.33
CA GLU A 305 32.74 2.87 -0.54
C GLU A 305 32.50 3.63 -1.85
N ALA A 306 31.28 3.56 -2.39
CA ALA A 306 30.90 4.32 -3.58
C ALA A 306 30.82 5.82 -3.26
N LEU A 307 30.24 6.18 -2.11
CA LEU A 307 30.11 7.58 -1.67
C LEU A 307 31.44 8.22 -1.23
N SER A 308 32.48 7.41 -0.98
CA SER A 308 33.85 7.84 -0.67
C SER A 308 34.73 8.08 -1.91
N LEU A 309 34.25 7.84 -3.13
CA LEU A 309 35.03 8.17 -4.33
C LEU A 309 35.12 9.70 -4.52
N PRO A 310 36.22 10.22 -5.10
CA PRO A 310 36.51 11.65 -5.14
C PRO A 310 35.77 12.38 -6.28
N PHE A 311 34.45 12.21 -6.38
CA PHE A 311 33.62 12.80 -7.44
C PHE A 311 33.72 14.33 -7.53
N GLY A 312 33.68 14.84 -8.75
CA GLY A 312 33.67 16.27 -9.06
C GLY A 312 34.17 16.53 -10.48
N LYS A 313 34.38 17.81 -10.83
CA LYS A 313 34.83 18.20 -12.18
C LYS A 313 36.17 17.57 -12.61
N ASN A 314 37.01 17.19 -11.64
CA ASN A 314 38.30 16.54 -11.87
C ASN A 314 38.22 14.99 -11.92
N PHE A 315 37.05 14.40 -11.70
CA PHE A 315 36.85 12.95 -11.60
C PHE A 315 35.50 12.51 -12.19
N THR A 316 35.51 12.26 -13.50
CA THR A 316 34.33 11.92 -14.33
C THR A 316 34.37 10.50 -14.91
N SER A 317 35.39 9.71 -14.54
CA SER A 317 35.63 8.34 -15.02
C SER A 317 34.75 7.28 -14.35
N TRP A 318 33.91 7.70 -13.41
CA TRP A 318 32.96 6.89 -12.65
C TRP A 318 31.63 7.64 -12.58
N LYS A 319 30.51 6.89 -12.44
CA LYS A 319 29.19 7.44 -12.11
C LYS A 319 28.56 6.68 -10.95
N LEU A 320 27.80 7.37 -10.11
CA LEU A 320 26.89 6.75 -9.16
C LEU A 320 25.61 6.30 -9.86
N ARG A 321 25.04 5.18 -9.42
CA ARG A 321 23.71 4.71 -9.79
C ARG A 321 22.92 4.33 -8.55
N HIS A 322 21.64 4.70 -8.52
CA HIS A 322 20.70 4.34 -7.46
C HIS A 322 19.69 3.33 -8.01
N PRO A 323 19.71 2.04 -7.63
CA PRO A 323 18.87 1.01 -8.26
C PRO A 323 17.37 1.10 -7.95
N ILE A 324 16.98 1.85 -6.91
CA ILE A 324 15.57 2.00 -6.48
C ILE A 324 15.22 3.47 -6.49
N ARG A 325 14.11 3.83 -7.15
CA ARG A 325 13.52 5.18 -7.12
C ARG A 325 12.02 5.13 -6.87
N PHE A 326 11.50 6.02 -6.03
CA PHE A 326 10.09 6.08 -5.61
C PHE A 326 9.49 4.74 -5.09
N GLY A 327 10.34 3.83 -4.60
CA GLY A 327 9.91 2.49 -4.15
C GLY A 327 9.73 1.46 -5.28
N GLN A 328 10.17 1.77 -6.50
CA GLN A 328 10.26 0.85 -7.64
C GLN A 328 11.72 0.75 -8.12
N PHE A 329 12.01 -0.16 -9.06
CA PHE A 329 13.30 -0.15 -9.76
C PHE A 329 13.50 1.13 -10.56
N ASN A 330 14.72 1.68 -10.53
CA ASN A 330 15.11 2.81 -11.35
C ASN A 330 15.22 2.38 -12.82
N GLN A 331 14.50 3.07 -13.70
CA GLN A 331 14.46 2.81 -15.15
C GLN A 331 14.95 4.01 -15.97
N HIS A 332 15.63 4.97 -15.32
CA HIS A 332 16.12 6.17 -15.99
C HIS A 332 17.24 5.82 -16.99
N PRO A 333 17.14 6.26 -18.27
CA PRO A 333 18.04 5.82 -19.35
C PRO A 333 19.51 6.25 -19.17
N ASP A 334 19.75 7.31 -18.40
CA ASP A 334 21.11 7.77 -18.06
C ASP A 334 21.81 6.85 -17.05
N ASP A 335 21.04 6.17 -16.19
CA ASP A 335 21.55 5.20 -15.22
C ASP A 335 21.69 3.81 -15.84
N TYR A 336 20.59 3.33 -16.45
CA TYR A 336 20.38 1.94 -16.86
C TYR A 336 19.77 1.85 -18.26
N ARG A 337 20.30 0.93 -19.08
CA ARG A 337 19.80 0.64 -20.43
C ARG A 337 19.20 -0.74 -20.56
N LEU A 338 19.50 -1.65 -19.62
CA LEU A 338 18.99 -3.02 -19.60
C LEU A 338 18.54 -3.41 -18.18
N PRO A 339 17.47 -4.22 -18.02
CA PRO A 339 17.01 -4.71 -16.71
C PRO A 339 18.13 -5.37 -15.89
N GLN A 340 19.00 -6.14 -16.55
CA GLN A 340 20.09 -6.89 -15.93
C GLN A 340 21.12 -5.98 -15.25
N GLU A 341 21.25 -4.71 -15.65
CA GLU A 341 22.12 -3.76 -14.96
C GLU A 341 21.55 -3.34 -13.59
N VAL A 342 20.23 -3.12 -13.51
CA VAL A 342 19.54 -2.80 -12.25
C VAL A 342 19.62 -3.99 -11.30
N LEU A 343 19.27 -5.18 -11.79
CA LEU A 343 19.32 -6.43 -11.02
C LEU A 343 20.74 -6.74 -10.56
N GLY A 344 21.74 -6.52 -11.42
CA GLY A 344 23.15 -6.65 -11.08
C GLY A 344 23.59 -5.73 -9.95
N ASP A 345 23.14 -4.46 -9.94
CA ASP A 345 23.46 -3.52 -8.86
C ASP A 345 22.75 -3.87 -7.55
N ILE A 346 21.51 -4.37 -7.59
CA ILE A 346 20.82 -4.93 -6.40
C ILE A 346 21.61 -6.13 -5.83
N ILE A 347 22.03 -7.09 -6.67
CA ILE A 347 22.85 -8.24 -6.25
C ILE A 347 24.16 -7.76 -5.60
N ARG A 348 24.83 -6.76 -6.18
CA ARG A 348 26.05 -6.16 -5.63
C ARG A 348 25.82 -5.55 -4.24
N ILE A 349 24.74 -4.78 -4.06
CA ILE A 349 24.37 -4.18 -2.76
C ILE A 349 24.05 -5.26 -1.73
N PHE A 350 23.23 -6.25 -2.08
CA PHE A 350 22.84 -7.32 -1.14
C PHE A 350 24.06 -8.15 -0.73
N THR A 351 24.92 -8.53 -1.68
CA THR A 351 26.15 -9.29 -1.42
C THR A 351 27.11 -8.51 -0.51
N TYR A 352 27.30 -7.21 -0.78
CA TYR A 352 28.14 -6.33 0.04
C TYR A 352 27.61 -6.22 1.48
N ALA A 353 26.29 -6.05 1.64
CA ALA A 353 25.67 -5.93 2.95
C ALA A 353 25.70 -7.25 3.75
N LEU A 354 25.47 -8.40 3.11
CA LEU A 354 25.60 -9.72 3.74
C LEU A 354 27.03 -9.99 4.21
N LYS A 355 28.04 -9.57 3.44
CA LYS A 355 29.46 -9.64 3.85
C LYS A 355 29.75 -8.73 5.05
N LYS A 356 29.19 -7.50 5.09
CA LYS A 356 29.28 -6.61 6.26
C LYS A 356 28.57 -7.14 7.52
N LEU A 357 27.60 -8.05 7.38
CA LEU A 357 26.92 -8.74 8.50
C LEU A 357 27.70 -9.98 9.02
N GLU A 358 28.85 -10.28 8.42
CA GLU A 358 29.68 -11.47 8.72
C GLU A 358 28.89 -12.79 8.59
N ILE A 359 27.90 -12.80 7.69
CA ILE A 359 27.18 -14.01 7.29
C ILE A 359 27.99 -14.61 6.13
N GLY A 360 28.62 -15.76 6.37
CA GLY A 360 29.46 -16.44 5.38
C GLY A 360 28.70 -16.83 4.10
N ASP A 361 29.43 -17.14 3.02
CA ASP A 361 28.90 -17.24 1.65
C ASP A 361 27.89 -18.38 1.39
N ASP A 362 27.61 -19.25 2.37
CA ASP A 362 26.57 -20.29 2.28
C ASP A 362 25.25 -19.81 2.90
N PHE A 363 24.34 -19.36 2.03
CA PHE A 363 23.00 -18.90 2.39
C PHE A 363 21.95 -20.02 2.42
N SER A 364 22.31 -21.28 2.09
CA SER A 364 21.36 -22.40 1.99
C SER A 364 20.72 -22.84 3.31
N LYS A 365 21.29 -22.40 4.44
CA LYS A 365 20.73 -22.57 5.80
C LYS A 365 19.89 -21.39 6.28
N TYR A 366 19.93 -20.26 5.57
CA TYR A 366 19.23 -19.04 5.95
C TYR A 366 17.89 -18.90 5.23
N LYS A 367 16.92 -18.35 5.95
CA LYS A 367 15.66 -17.84 5.41
C LYS A 367 15.81 -16.33 5.16
N CYS A 368 15.03 -15.76 4.26
CA CYS A 368 14.91 -14.31 4.13
C CYS A 368 13.46 -13.82 4.33
N MET A 369 13.31 -12.64 4.92
CA MET A 369 12.03 -11.94 5.06
C MET A 369 12.14 -10.61 4.34
N LEU A 370 11.37 -10.41 3.27
CA LEU A 370 11.40 -9.22 2.44
C LEU A 370 10.27 -8.27 2.85
N VAL A 371 10.63 -7.08 3.34
CA VAL A 371 9.70 -5.97 3.55
C VAL A 371 9.50 -5.26 2.21
N ILE A 372 8.26 -5.25 1.71
CA ILE A 372 7.87 -4.68 0.40
C ILE A 372 6.94 -3.47 0.57
N PRO A 373 6.89 -2.51 -0.38
CA PRO A 373 5.96 -1.38 -0.31
C PRO A 373 4.48 -1.80 -0.24
N ASP A 374 3.63 -0.95 0.34
CA ASP A 374 2.18 -1.23 0.43
C ASP A 374 1.50 -1.26 -0.95
N MET A 375 1.97 -0.38 -1.84
CA MET A 375 1.67 -0.36 -3.28
C MET A 375 2.91 -0.88 -4.03
N TYR A 376 3.20 -2.18 -3.88
CA TYR A 376 4.33 -2.83 -4.53
C TYR A 376 4.13 -2.95 -6.05
N ASP A 377 5.23 -2.86 -6.81
CA ASP A 377 5.26 -3.35 -8.18
C ASP A 377 5.57 -4.86 -8.15
N LYS A 378 4.67 -5.70 -8.69
CA LYS A 378 4.86 -7.14 -8.76
C LYS A 378 6.17 -7.49 -9.44
N GLN A 379 6.52 -6.86 -10.58
CA GLN A 379 7.79 -7.09 -11.28
C GLN A 379 9.00 -6.91 -10.34
N MET A 380 8.99 -5.90 -9.47
CA MET A 380 10.05 -5.69 -8.50
C MET A 380 10.12 -6.84 -7.48
N VAL A 381 8.97 -7.26 -6.93
CA VAL A 381 8.90 -8.34 -5.93
C VAL A 381 9.41 -9.67 -6.52
N GLU A 382 8.98 -10.08 -7.71
CA GLU A 382 9.43 -11.36 -8.32
C GLU A 382 10.94 -11.35 -8.58
N ASN A 383 11.46 -10.25 -9.13
CA ASN A 383 12.89 -10.14 -9.44
C ASN A 383 13.74 -10.14 -8.16
N LEU A 384 13.29 -9.48 -7.08
CA LEU A 384 13.96 -9.56 -5.77
C LEU A 384 13.93 -10.98 -5.18
N VAL A 385 12.81 -11.70 -5.31
CA VAL A 385 12.70 -13.11 -4.90
C VAL A 385 13.64 -14.01 -5.71
N CYS A 386 13.71 -13.82 -7.03
CA CYS A 386 14.63 -14.55 -7.90
C CYS A 386 16.10 -14.29 -7.56
N ILE A 387 16.45 -13.05 -7.19
CA ILE A 387 17.78 -12.70 -6.67
C ILE A 387 18.06 -13.45 -5.35
N LEU A 388 17.12 -13.46 -4.41
CA LEU A 388 17.29 -14.09 -3.10
C LEU A 388 17.43 -15.62 -3.19
N LEU A 389 16.52 -16.31 -3.90
CA LEU A 389 16.54 -17.78 -4.02
C LEU A 389 17.57 -18.30 -5.03
N GLY A 390 17.72 -17.60 -6.16
CA GLY A 390 18.54 -18.03 -7.29
C GLY A 390 19.98 -17.53 -7.20
N SER A 391 20.17 -16.21 -7.26
CA SER A 391 21.51 -15.59 -7.32
C SER A 391 22.27 -15.64 -5.99
N LEU A 392 21.57 -15.52 -4.87
CA LEU A 392 22.15 -15.55 -3.52
C LEU A 392 21.98 -16.91 -2.83
N GLY A 393 21.00 -17.74 -3.23
CA GLY A 393 20.88 -19.11 -2.73
C GLY A 393 20.26 -19.25 -1.33
N PHE A 394 19.40 -18.32 -0.90
CA PHE A 394 18.61 -18.49 0.33
C PHE A 394 17.67 -19.70 0.23
N ALA A 395 17.45 -20.40 1.36
CA ALA A 395 16.66 -21.62 1.41
C ALA A 395 15.16 -21.40 1.13
N LYS A 396 14.63 -20.33 1.75
CA LYS A 396 13.21 -19.95 1.74
C LYS A 396 13.07 -18.45 1.88
N PHE A 397 12.01 -17.88 1.33
CA PHE A 397 11.65 -16.48 1.51
C PHE A 397 10.23 -16.31 2.05
N GLY A 398 9.97 -15.17 2.68
CA GLY A 398 8.63 -14.66 3.01
C GLY A 398 8.52 -13.18 2.67
N VAL A 399 7.30 -12.66 2.58
CA VAL A 399 7.02 -11.24 2.29
C VAL A 399 6.11 -10.62 3.35
N ILE A 400 6.35 -9.34 3.66
CA ILE A 400 5.51 -8.52 4.53
C ILE A 400 5.44 -7.09 3.98
N GLN A 401 4.28 -6.45 4.03
CA GLN A 401 4.12 -5.07 3.54
C GLN A 401 4.60 -4.04 4.58
N GLU A 402 5.15 -2.90 4.14
CA GLU A 402 5.70 -1.82 4.98
C GLU A 402 4.76 -1.41 6.12
N GLY A 403 3.47 -1.17 5.85
CA GLY A 403 2.48 -0.81 6.87
C GLY A 403 2.26 -1.90 7.92
N VAL A 404 2.11 -3.16 7.48
CA VAL A 404 1.98 -4.31 8.40
C VAL A 404 3.25 -4.46 9.24
N ALA A 405 4.42 -4.33 8.62
CA ALA A 405 5.69 -4.38 9.31
C ALA A 405 5.82 -3.24 10.33
N ALA A 406 5.42 -2.00 10.00
CA ALA A 406 5.40 -0.89 10.95
C ALA A 406 4.56 -1.21 12.19
N THR A 407 3.36 -1.78 12.01
CA THR A 407 2.48 -2.16 13.12
C THR A 407 3.05 -3.26 14.02
N PHE A 408 3.74 -4.26 13.45
CA PHE A 408 4.50 -5.25 14.26
C PHE A 408 5.70 -4.62 14.97
N GLY A 409 6.35 -3.61 14.35
CA GLY A 409 7.49 -2.90 14.92
C GLY A 409 7.14 -2.03 16.13
N THR A 410 5.91 -1.52 16.21
CA THR A 410 5.40 -0.75 17.37
C THR A 410 4.51 -1.55 18.31
N GLY A 411 4.16 -2.79 17.99
CA GLY A 411 3.23 -3.61 18.77
C GLY A 411 1.77 -3.13 18.71
N THR A 412 1.38 -2.39 17.68
CA THR A 412 0.04 -1.81 17.52
C THR A 412 -0.82 -2.70 16.63
N SER A 413 -2.01 -3.14 17.05
CA SER A 413 -2.86 -4.04 16.23
C SER A 413 -3.76 -3.35 15.21
N CYS A 414 -3.91 -2.03 15.30
CA CYS A 414 -4.77 -1.22 14.44
C CYS A 414 -4.21 0.22 14.37
N ALA A 415 -3.81 0.68 13.18
CA ALA A 415 -3.23 2.01 12.99
C ALA A 415 -3.43 2.54 11.56
N CYS A 416 -3.42 3.87 11.39
CA CYS A 416 -3.14 4.49 10.10
C CYS A 416 -1.64 4.76 10.03
N VAL A 417 -0.91 4.00 9.23
CA VAL A 417 0.55 4.12 9.08
C VAL A 417 0.87 5.17 8.02
N VAL A 418 1.81 6.05 8.34
CA VAL A 418 2.33 7.12 7.48
C VAL A 418 3.85 6.96 7.40
N ASP A 419 4.34 6.28 6.36
CA ASP A 419 5.78 6.12 6.10
C ASP A 419 6.26 7.24 5.17
N VAL A 420 7.00 8.21 5.74
CA VAL A 420 7.63 9.27 4.96
C VAL A 420 9.08 8.89 4.67
N GLY A 421 9.32 8.44 3.45
CA GLY A 421 10.63 8.08 2.94
C GLY A 421 11.43 9.27 2.38
N ALA A 422 12.48 8.95 1.64
CA ALA A 422 13.33 9.94 1.00
C ALA A 422 12.65 10.55 -0.24
N GLU A 423 12.29 9.73 -1.22
CA GLU A 423 11.60 10.19 -2.45
C GLU A 423 10.06 10.03 -2.39
N LYS A 424 9.55 9.02 -1.66
CA LYS A 424 8.10 8.71 -1.55
C LYS A 424 7.54 8.92 -0.15
N THR A 425 6.22 9.08 -0.07
CA THR A 425 5.44 8.92 1.16
C THR A 425 4.31 7.94 0.90
N SER A 426 4.15 6.94 1.77
CA SER A 426 3.04 5.98 1.71
C SER A 426 2.15 6.08 2.93
N VAL A 427 0.83 5.99 2.73
CA VAL A 427 -0.17 6.00 3.79
C VAL A 427 -1.08 4.78 3.63
N CYS A 428 -1.37 4.05 4.71
CA CYS A 428 -2.33 2.94 4.67
C CYS A 428 -2.95 2.68 6.05
N CYS A 429 -4.15 2.12 6.07
CA CYS A 429 -4.80 1.65 7.30
C CYS A 429 -4.57 0.15 7.48
N VAL A 430 -4.04 -0.23 8.64
CA VAL A 430 -3.79 -1.62 9.03
C VAL A 430 -4.76 -2.01 10.13
N GLU A 431 -5.48 -3.12 9.97
CA GLU A 431 -6.29 -3.74 11.02
C GLU A 431 -5.96 -5.23 11.13
N GLU A 432 -5.71 -5.70 12.35
CA GLU A 432 -5.52 -7.13 12.69
C GLU A 432 -4.42 -7.81 11.83
N GLY A 433 -3.35 -7.07 11.54
CA GLY A 433 -2.20 -7.56 10.76
C GLY A 433 -2.38 -7.55 9.25
N MET A 434 -3.44 -6.92 8.72
CA MET A 434 -3.70 -6.77 7.29
C MET A 434 -3.90 -5.30 6.91
N ILE A 435 -3.40 -4.89 5.74
CA ILE A 435 -3.71 -3.58 5.17
C ILE A 435 -5.08 -3.63 4.48
N VAL A 436 -5.94 -2.67 4.80
CA VAL A 436 -7.18 -2.43 4.06
C VAL A 436 -6.81 -1.92 2.66
N ALA A 437 -7.04 -2.73 1.62
CA ALA A 437 -6.55 -2.48 0.26
C ALA A 437 -6.87 -1.05 -0.25
N ASP A 438 -8.12 -0.64 -0.15
CA ASP A 438 -8.61 0.66 -0.63
C ASP A 438 -8.18 1.88 0.20
N SER A 439 -7.44 1.67 1.30
CA SER A 439 -6.86 2.77 2.09
C SER A 439 -5.46 3.18 1.63
N ARG A 440 -4.83 2.41 0.73
CA ARG A 440 -3.43 2.63 0.34
C ARG A 440 -3.30 3.90 -0.51
N VAL A 441 -2.36 4.77 -0.14
CA VAL A 441 -2.02 5.98 -0.88
C VAL A 441 -0.51 6.06 -1.07
N LEU A 442 -0.07 6.45 -2.26
CA LEU A 442 1.33 6.69 -2.63
C LEU A 442 1.50 8.11 -3.16
N LEU A 443 2.22 8.93 -2.42
CA LEU A 443 2.57 10.31 -2.74
C LEU A 443 4.02 10.37 -3.23
N HIS A 444 4.25 11.15 -4.28
CA HIS A 444 5.52 11.17 -5.01
C HIS A 444 6.45 12.28 -4.49
N TYR A 445 6.48 12.44 -3.16
CA TYR A 445 7.39 13.34 -2.46
C TYR A 445 7.76 12.78 -1.09
N GLY A 446 8.84 13.30 -0.50
CA GLY A 446 9.39 12.85 0.77
C GLY A 446 10.50 13.78 1.26
N GLY A 447 11.36 13.28 2.16
CA GLY A 447 12.43 14.06 2.78
C GLY A 447 13.43 14.69 1.81
N ASP A 448 13.68 14.11 0.65
CA ASP A 448 14.62 14.64 -0.36
C ASP A 448 14.07 15.92 -1.03
N HIS A 449 12.75 15.98 -1.23
CA HIS A 449 12.06 17.15 -1.77
C HIS A 449 12.04 18.31 -0.75
N VAL A 450 11.99 17.99 0.54
CA VAL A 450 12.21 18.96 1.63
C VAL A 450 13.67 19.45 1.61
N THR A 451 14.65 18.58 1.36
CA THR A 451 16.07 18.96 1.24
C THR A 451 16.30 19.93 0.08
N GLU A 452 15.68 19.70 -1.08
CA GLU A 452 15.75 20.61 -2.22
C GLU A 452 15.05 21.95 -1.92
N ALA A 453 13.81 21.94 -1.41
CA ALA A 453 13.06 23.16 -1.08
C ALA A 453 13.79 24.00 -0.01
N PHE A 454 14.40 23.35 0.99
CA PHE A 454 15.23 24.02 1.98
C PHE A 454 16.44 24.67 1.31
N THR A 455 17.17 23.95 0.45
CA THR A 455 18.32 24.48 -0.29
C THR A 455 17.97 25.69 -1.16
N LYS A 456 16.81 25.67 -1.85
CA LYS A 456 16.28 26.82 -2.59
C LYS A 456 16.10 28.02 -1.65
N MET A 457 15.43 27.84 -0.52
CA MET A 457 15.21 28.93 0.44
C MET A 457 16.51 29.46 1.08
N LEU A 458 17.47 28.58 1.40
CA LEU A 458 18.79 28.98 1.89
C LEU A 458 19.49 29.90 0.89
N LEU A 459 19.52 29.51 -0.39
CA LEU A 459 20.17 30.29 -1.45
C LEU A 459 19.53 31.68 -1.60
N GLN A 460 18.20 31.80 -1.46
CA GLN A 460 17.51 33.09 -1.43
C GLN A 460 17.83 33.93 -0.18
N GLN A 461 18.13 33.30 0.95
CA GLN A 461 18.67 33.96 2.15
C GLN A 461 20.19 34.19 2.06
N ASN A 462 20.74 34.34 0.84
CA ASN A 462 22.15 34.60 0.55
C ASN A 462 23.12 33.57 1.17
N PHE A 463 22.77 32.28 1.17
CA PHE A 463 23.57 31.21 1.77
C PHE A 463 25.08 31.32 1.44
N PRO A 464 25.98 31.32 2.44
CA PRO A 464 27.40 31.62 2.22
C PRO A 464 28.14 30.64 1.29
N TYR A 465 27.73 29.37 1.29
CA TYR A 465 28.27 28.37 0.36
C TYR A 465 27.48 28.40 -0.97
N LYS A 466 27.64 29.50 -1.70
CA LYS A 466 26.89 29.78 -2.95
C LYS A 466 27.11 28.75 -4.05
N SER A 467 28.19 27.97 -4.05
CA SER A 467 28.46 26.96 -5.08
C SER A 467 27.79 25.60 -4.84
N ILE A 468 26.98 25.44 -3.78
CA ILE A 468 26.30 24.17 -3.47
C ILE A 468 25.49 23.64 -4.67
N ASN A 469 25.76 22.40 -5.06
CA ASN A 469 25.18 21.79 -6.26
C ASN A 469 24.59 20.41 -5.92
N LEU A 470 23.27 20.29 -5.90
CA LEU A 470 22.56 19.08 -5.48
C LEU A 470 22.73 17.88 -6.42
N SER A 471 23.30 18.05 -7.61
CA SER A 471 23.75 16.92 -8.44
C SER A 471 25.09 16.31 -7.98
N GLU A 472 25.81 16.97 -7.07
CA GLU A 472 27.02 16.45 -6.42
C GLU A 472 26.68 15.83 -5.06
N ASN A 473 27.04 14.56 -4.87
CA ASN A 473 26.68 13.79 -3.67
C ASN A 473 27.11 14.45 -2.34
N ASP A 474 28.31 15.05 -2.26
CA ASP A 474 28.77 15.68 -1.01
C ASP A 474 27.93 16.92 -0.62
N ASP A 475 27.36 17.60 -1.61
CA ASP A 475 26.49 18.76 -1.40
C ASP A 475 25.06 18.33 -1.08
N TRP A 476 24.62 17.20 -1.63
CA TRP A 476 23.41 16.51 -1.23
C TRP A 476 23.48 16.04 0.24
N GLU A 477 24.56 15.37 0.63
CA GLU A 477 24.84 14.97 2.01
C GLU A 477 24.90 16.17 2.96
N LEU A 478 25.50 17.29 2.52
CA LEU A 478 25.49 18.54 3.26
C LEU A 478 24.07 19.08 3.43
N ALA A 479 23.31 19.24 2.35
CA ALA A 479 21.95 19.77 2.37
C ALA A 479 21.01 18.92 3.24
N GLU A 480 21.10 17.59 3.12
CA GLU A 480 20.38 16.63 3.94
C GLU A 480 20.69 16.81 5.43
N ARG A 481 21.98 16.92 5.78
CA ARG A 481 22.43 17.15 7.16
C ARG A 481 22.00 18.52 7.69
N LEU A 482 21.96 19.56 6.85
CA LEU A 482 21.44 20.87 7.23
C LEU A 482 19.94 20.80 7.52
N LYS A 483 19.15 20.16 6.65
CA LYS A 483 17.71 19.91 6.87
C LYS A 483 17.49 19.14 8.18
N GLN A 484 18.10 17.96 8.34
CA GLN A 484 17.91 17.11 9.52
C GLN A 484 18.28 17.80 10.84
N LYS A 485 19.23 18.75 10.81
CA LYS A 485 19.70 19.47 12.00
C LYS A 485 18.89 20.73 12.32
N PHE A 486 18.30 21.39 11.33
CA PHE A 486 17.73 22.74 11.49
C PHE A 486 16.25 22.87 11.12
N CYS A 487 15.65 21.91 10.42
CA CYS A 487 14.22 21.95 10.14
C CYS A 487 13.39 21.55 11.37
N THR A 488 12.35 22.32 11.66
CA THR A 488 11.52 22.17 12.87
C THR A 488 10.10 22.67 12.64
N PHE A 489 9.15 22.10 13.39
CA PHE A 489 7.78 22.60 13.49
C PHE A 489 7.47 23.16 14.89
N ASP A 490 8.46 23.24 15.79
CA ASP A 490 8.30 23.92 17.07
C ASP A 490 8.31 25.44 16.85
N ASN A 491 7.14 26.06 17.07
CA ASN A 491 6.94 27.50 16.95
C ASN A 491 7.87 28.31 17.89
N ALA A 492 8.37 27.71 18.98
CA ALA A 492 9.26 28.35 19.94
C ALA A 492 10.72 28.49 19.45
N GLU A 493 11.17 27.61 18.54
CA GLU A 493 12.53 27.65 17.98
C GLU A 493 12.67 28.69 16.85
N ILE A 494 11.55 29.18 16.30
CA ILE A 494 11.50 30.09 15.14
C ILE A 494 11.91 31.52 15.52
N ALA A 495 13.23 31.73 15.58
CA ALA A 495 13.89 33.01 15.75
C ALA A 495 15.12 33.09 14.81
N ILE A 496 15.74 34.27 14.68
CA ILE A 496 17.05 34.34 14.01
C ILE A 496 18.08 33.62 14.88
N GLN A 497 18.60 32.50 14.41
CA GLN A 497 19.65 31.74 15.09
C GLN A 497 20.94 31.74 14.25
N LEU A 498 22.09 31.84 14.92
CA LEU A 498 23.42 31.78 14.30
C LEU A 498 23.96 30.35 14.39
N TYR A 499 24.26 29.77 13.25
CA TYR A 499 24.80 28.42 13.14
C TYR A 499 26.10 28.39 12.33
N HIS A 500 26.71 27.21 12.29
CA HIS A 500 27.86 26.93 11.45
C HIS A 500 27.76 25.53 10.84
N PHE A 501 28.46 25.34 9.72
CA PHE A 501 28.61 24.05 9.05
C PHE A 501 30.02 23.94 8.45
N PHE A 502 30.36 22.71 8.04
CA PHE A 502 31.65 22.38 7.43
C PHE A 502 31.43 21.81 6.03
N VAL A 503 32.33 22.16 5.12
CA VAL A 503 32.42 21.64 3.75
C VAL A 503 33.83 21.07 3.57
N LYS A 504 33.93 19.84 3.07
CA LYS A 504 35.19 19.16 2.74
C LYS A 504 34.96 18.42 1.43
N LYS A 505 35.42 18.99 0.31
CA LYS A 505 35.36 18.36 -1.01
C LYS A 505 36.64 17.54 -1.26
N PRO A 506 36.65 16.59 -2.21
CA PRO A 506 37.86 15.82 -2.55
C PRO A 506 39.02 16.74 -2.97
N GLY A 507 40.20 16.52 -2.37
CA GLY A 507 41.41 17.32 -2.63
C GLY A 507 41.41 18.75 -2.04
N ASP A 508 40.35 19.14 -1.34
CA ASP A 508 40.09 20.52 -0.91
C ASP A 508 40.18 20.64 0.62
N LYS A 509 40.86 21.68 1.15
CA LYS A 509 40.94 21.91 2.60
C LYS A 509 39.55 22.12 3.21
N LYS A 510 39.36 21.63 4.43
CA LYS A 510 38.10 21.79 5.19
C LYS A 510 37.76 23.27 5.41
N LYS A 511 36.56 23.67 4.99
CA LYS A 511 36.04 25.04 5.09
C LYS A 511 34.90 25.08 6.09
N LYS A 512 34.98 25.99 7.06
CA LYS A 512 33.91 26.28 8.03
C LYS A 512 33.19 27.55 7.60
N TYR A 513 31.87 27.52 7.62
CA TYR A 513 31.00 28.65 7.32
C TYR A 513 30.13 28.97 8.52
N GLN A 514 29.88 30.25 8.77
CA GLN A 514 28.83 30.71 9.68
C GLN A 514 27.66 31.25 8.85
N PHE A 515 26.44 31.08 9.34
CA PHE A 515 25.22 31.55 8.67
C PHE A 515 24.09 31.70 9.69
N LYS A 516 23.13 32.58 9.38
CA LYS A 516 21.90 32.74 10.13
C LYS A 516 20.75 32.08 9.40
N LEU A 517 19.87 31.46 10.17
CA LEU A 517 18.59 30.94 9.73
C LEU A 517 17.44 31.69 10.39
N TYR A 518 16.29 31.72 9.72
CA TYR A 518 15.01 32.16 10.26
C TYR A 518 13.87 31.18 9.92
N ASP A 519 12.91 31.55 9.06
CA ASP A 519 11.63 30.84 8.90
C ASP A 519 11.66 29.73 7.84
N GLU A 520 12.67 29.69 6.99
CA GLU A 520 12.95 28.58 6.05
C GLU A 520 13.07 27.20 6.73
N THR A 521 13.47 27.18 8.00
CA THR A 521 13.50 25.99 8.87
C THR A 521 12.14 25.30 8.99
N MET A 522 11.04 26.07 8.96
CA MET A 522 9.68 25.57 9.03
C MET A 522 8.96 25.61 7.66
N LEU A 523 9.27 26.60 6.81
CA LEU A 523 8.62 26.77 5.51
C LEU A 523 8.97 25.64 4.52
N ALA A 524 10.20 25.15 4.52
CA ALA A 524 10.59 24.03 3.66
C ALA A 524 9.85 22.72 4.02
N PRO A 525 9.83 22.25 5.27
CA PRO A 525 9.10 21.02 5.63
C PRO A 525 7.57 21.21 5.61
N LEU A 526 7.04 22.44 5.68
CA LEU A 526 5.61 22.69 5.39
C LEU A 526 5.21 22.30 3.95
N GLY A 527 6.16 22.10 3.02
CA GLY A 527 5.91 21.60 1.68
C GLY A 527 5.19 20.24 1.61
N LEU A 528 5.28 19.41 2.67
CA LEU A 528 4.53 18.14 2.79
C LEU A 528 3.00 18.33 2.73
N PHE A 529 2.55 19.54 3.02
CA PHE A 529 1.14 19.95 3.01
C PHE A 529 0.84 20.97 1.90
N TYR A 530 1.88 21.41 1.17
CA TYR A 530 1.82 22.31 0.04
C TYR A 530 2.75 21.80 -1.07
N PRO A 531 2.49 20.61 -1.67
CA PRO A 531 3.49 19.92 -2.50
C PRO A 531 3.90 20.66 -3.77
N GLN A 532 3.15 21.70 -4.15
CA GLN A 532 3.53 22.65 -5.20
C GLN A 532 4.88 23.34 -4.91
N LEU A 533 5.25 23.49 -3.63
CA LEU A 533 6.54 24.01 -3.19
C LEU A 533 7.72 23.12 -3.64
N PHE A 534 7.49 21.82 -3.86
CA PHE A 534 8.52 20.89 -4.32
C PHE A 534 8.75 20.94 -5.83
N GLN A 535 7.88 21.61 -6.61
CA GLN A 535 7.97 21.67 -8.08
C GLN A 535 8.15 20.29 -8.74
N LEU A 536 7.37 19.31 -8.29
CA LEU A 536 7.40 17.95 -8.84
C LEU A 536 7.18 17.97 -10.36
N LEU A 537 7.81 17.03 -11.07
CA LEU A 537 7.67 16.86 -12.51
C LEU A 537 6.18 16.76 -12.90
N SER A 538 5.81 17.29 -14.07
CA SER A 538 4.42 17.22 -14.53
C SER A 538 3.95 15.81 -14.88
N GLU A 539 4.91 14.93 -15.20
CA GLU A 539 4.71 13.55 -15.65
C GLU A 539 5.81 12.68 -15.02
N MET A 540 5.49 11.43 -14.71
CA MET A 540 6.49 10.42 -14.35
C MET A 540 7.17 9.89 -15.60
N GLU A 541 8.44 9.53 -15.48
CA GLU A 541 9.18 8.87 -16.57
C GLU A 541 8.49 7.57 -17.00
N PRO A 542 8.46 7.26 -18.32
CA PRO A 542 7.83 6.06 -18.82
C PRO A 542 8.54 4.78 -18.34
N ARG A 543 7.77 3.72 -18.14
CA ARG A 543 8.27 2.38 -17.85
C ARG A 543 8.91 1.79 -19.11
N THR A 544 10.25 1.71 -19.14
CA THR A 544 11.04 1.35 -20.33
C THR A 544 11.76 0.00 -20.26
N LEU A 545 12.15 -0.45 -19.05
CA LEU A 545 13.01 -1.63 -18.88
C LEU A 545 12.21 -2.86 -18.45
N PHE A 546 11.32 -2.72 -17.48
CA PHE A 546 10.49 -3.81 -16.97
C PHE A 546 9.07 -3.67 -17.52
N PRO A 547 8.41 -4.75 -17.98
CA PRO A 547 7.01 -4.67 -18.43
C PRO A 547 6.07 -4.29 -17.27
N GLU A 548 4.85 -3.90 -17.60
CA GLU A 548 3.78 -3.81 -16.60
C GLU A 548 3.33 -5.22 -16.20
N PRO A 549 3.20 -5.55 -14.90
CA PRO A 549 2.60 -6.80 -14.46
C PRO A 549 1.16 -6.93 -14.95
N ILE A 550 0.84 -8.03 -15.62
CA ILE A 550 -0.51 -8.34 -16.11
C ILE A 550 -1.02 -9.67 -15.55
N ASP A 551 -2.34 -9.80 -15.43
CA ASP A 551 -2.95 -11.11 -15.17
C ASP A 551 -2.87 -11.99 -16.42
N HIS A 552 -2.49 -13.26 -16.23
CA HIS A 552 -2.25 -14.17 -17.35
C HIS A 552 -3.54 -14.69 -18.02
N TYR A 553 -4.71 -14.46 -17.41
CA TYR A 553 -6.01 -14.88 -17.95
C TYR A 553 -6.79 -13.72 -18.57
N THR A 554 -6.78 -12.53 -17.94
CA THR A 554 -7.48 -11.34 -18.48
C THR A 554 -6.61 -10.45 -19.35
N GLY A 555 -5.28 -10.49 -19.19
CA GLY A 555 -4.34 -9.57 -19.84
C GLY A 555 -4.30 -8.17 -19.23
N GLU A 556 -5.06 -7.90 -18.17
CA GLU A 556 -5.14 -6.59 -17.52
C GLU A 556 -4.01 -6.35 -16.52
N PRO A 557 -3.55 -5.10 -16.32
CA PRO A 557 -2.57 -4.76 -15.29
C PRO A 557 -2.95 -5.27 -13.90
N ASN A 558 -2.10 -6.08 -13.26
CA ASN A 558 -2.44 -6.81 -12.04
C ASN A 558 -1.73 -6.34 -10.76
N ASN A 559 -1.07 -5.18 -10.80
CA ASN A 559 -0.53 -4.51 -9.61
C ASN A 559 -1.63 -4.11 -8.59
N PRO A 560 -1.26 -3.89 -7.31
CA PRO A 560 -2.19 -3.47 -6.27
C PRO A 560 -2.99 -2.23 -6.67
N TYR A 561 -4.30 -2.31 -6.47
CA TYR A 561 -5.24 -1.22 -6.68
C TYR A 561 -5.67 -0.61 -5.34
N SER A 562 -6.09 0.65 -5.35
CA SER A 562 -6.67 1.31 -4.18
C SER A 562 -7.61 2.43 -4.60
N ARG A 563 -8.85 2.37 -4.10
CA ARG A 563 -9.86 3.42 -4.30
C ARG A 563 -9.42 4.79 -3.75
N ALA A 564 -8.74 4.85 -2.60
CA ALA A 564 -8.19 6.11 -2.08
C ALA A 564 -7.20 6.76 -3.08
N GLN A 565 -6.32 5.97 -3.69
CA GLN A 565 -5.35 6.47 -4.68
C GLN A 565 -6.04 7.03 -5.93
N GLU A 566 -7.06 6.32 -6.44
CA GLU A 566 -7.89 6.76 -7.58
C GLU A 566 -8.61 8.08 -7.28
N ASN A 567 -9.30 8.17 -6.13
CA ASN A 567 -10.04 9.37 -5.73
C ASN A 567 -9.13 10.60 -5.62
N LEU A 568 -7.91 10.43 -5.10
CA LEU A 568 -6.91 11.49 -5.04
C LEU A 568 -6.39 11.91 -6.43
N LEU A 569 -6.15 10.96 -7.33
CA LEU A 569 -5.75 11.24 -8.72
C LEU A 569 -6.85 11.97 -9.51
N ALA A 570 -8.12 11.66 -9.23
CA ALA A 570 -9.28 12.28 -9.86
C ALA A 570 -9.65 13.67 -9.27
N ASN A 571 -8.94 14.14 -8.22
CA ASN A 571 -9.34 15.28 -7.38
C ASN A 571 -10.74 15.13 -6.75
N ALA A 572 -11.18 13.89 -6.52
CA ALA A 572 -12.45 13.52 -5.87
C ALA A 572 -12.25 13.04 -4.41
N GLY A 573 -11.09 13.35 -3.81
CA GLY A 573 -10.81 13.05 -2.41
C GLY A 573 -11.77 13.75 -1.44
N ALA A 574 -12.00 13.16 -0.28
CA ALA A 574 -13.06 13.55 0.64
C ALA A 574 -13.03 15.03 1.04
N THR A 575 -11.84 15.65 1.13
CA THR A 575 -11.65 17.04 1.54
C THR A 575 -11.99 18.07 0.45
N GLU A 576 -12.13 17.66 -0.81
CA GLU A 576 -12.46 18.55 -1.93
C GLU A 576 -13.96 18.52 -2.28
N LEU A 577 -14.70 17.52 -1.81
CA LEU A 577 -16.11 17.33 -2.11
C LEU A 577 -17.03 18.16 -1.18
N PRO A 578 -18.10 18.77 -1.72
CA PRO A 578 -19.21 19.27 -0.91
C PRO A 578 -19.85 18.19 -0.04
N ASP A 579 -20.43 18.57 1.10
CA ASP A 579 -21.03 17.64 2.07
C ASP A 579 -22.06 16.66 1.47
N VAL A 580 -22.88 17.12 0.52
CA VAL A 580 -23.88 16.26 -0.17
C VAL A 580 -23.20 15.22 -1.05
N ASP A 581 -22.18 15.63 -1.81
CA ASP A 581 -21.50 14.79 -2.79
C ASP A 581 -20.62 13.76 -2.06
N LEU A 582 -19.97 14.18 -0.97
CA LEU A 582 -19.27 13.28 -0.05
C LEU A 582 -20.21 12.22 0.52
N LEU A 583 -21.31 12.62 1.16
CA LEU A 583 -22.24 11.65 1.76
C LEU A 583 -22.88 10.72 0.71
N THR A 584 -23.10 11.21 -0.51
CA THR A 584 -23.57 10.41 -1.64
C THR A 584 -22.53 9.37 -2.04
N ARG A 585 -21.27 9.78 -2.25
CA ARG A 585 -20.13 8.89 -2.54
C ARG A 585 -19.97 7.80 -1.47
N LEU A 586 -19.97 8.17 -0.19
CA LEU A 586 -19.81 7.20 0.91
C LEU A 586 -20.95 6.16 0.96
N VAL A 587 -22.18 6.56 0.61
CA VAL A 587 -23.32 5.63 0.52
C VAL A 587 -23.20 4.73 -0.73
N GLU A 588 -22.67 5.25 -1.82
CA GLU A 588 -22.48 4.54 -3.09
C GLU A 588 -21.37 3.51 -3.03
N GLU A 589 -20.16 3.90 -2.61
CA GLU A 589 -19.01 3.00 -2.49
C GLU A 589 -19.29 1.91 -1.44
N ARG A 590 -20.01 2.24 -0.36
CA ARG A 590 -20.46 1.25 0.62
C ARG A 590 -21.54 0.29 0.09
N HIS A 591 -22.35 0.73 -0.87
CA HIS A 591 -23.29 -0.17 -1.55
C HIS A 591 -22.54 -1.09 -2.52
N LEU A 592 -21.62 -0.54 -3.32
CA LEU A 592 -20.75 -1.30 -4.22
C LEU A 592 -19.99 -2.39 -3.45
N ASN A 593 -19.29 -2.06 -2.36
CA ASN A 593 -18.56 -3.01 -1.52
C ASN A 593 -19.41 -4.16 -0.91
N LYS A 594 -20.74 -4.07 -0.91
CA LYS A 594 -21.65 -5.16 -0.51
C LYS A 594 -22.10 -6.05 -1.66
N VAL A 595 -22.03 -5.55 -2.89
CA VAL A 595 -22.61 -6.17 -4.10
C VAL A 595 -21.52 -6.74 -5.02
N THR A 596 -20.40 -6.04 -5.15
CA THR A 596 -19.25 -6.49 -5.95
C THR A 596 -18.35 -7.42 -5.15
N ASN A 597 -17.65 -8.31 -5.85
CA ASN A 597 -16.50 -8.99 -5.27
C ASN A 597 -15.35 -7.96 -5.17
N PRO A 598 -14.54 -7.89 -4.09
CA PRO A 598 -13.44 -6.92 -4.00
C PRO A 598 -12.31 -7.12 -5.04
N LEU A 599 -12.41 -8.17 -5.86
CA LEU A 599 -11.56 -8.43 -7.04
C LEU A 599 -12.15 -7.90 -8.36
N SER A 600 -13.42 -7.48 -8.39
CA SER A 600 -14.13 -7.07 -9.61
C SER A 600 -14.41 -5.56 -9.68
N THR A 601 -13.67 -4.76 -8.91
CA THR A 601 -13.84 -3.30 -8.77
C THR A 601 -12.72 -2.47 -9.39
N ARG A 602 -11.92 -3.06 -10.30
CA ARG A 602 -11.18 -2.24 -11.25
C ARG A 602 -12.18 -1.63 -12.23
N PRO A 603 -12.20 -0.30 -12.45
CA PRO A 603 -12.84 0.25 -13.62
C PRO A 603 -12.14 -0.29 -14.87
N ASP A 604 -12.88 -0.44 -15.98
CA ASP A 604 -12.33 -0.90 -17.25
C ASP A 604 -11.09 -0.05 -17.61
N ALA A 605 -9.99 -0.71 -17.96
CA ALA A 605 -8.70 -0.04 -18.20
C ALA A 605 -8.76 1.03 -19.32
N GLU A 606 -9.81 0.98 -20.15
CA GLU A 606 -10.13 1.97 -21.20
C GLU A 606 -10.52 3.36 -20.66
N GLN A 607 -10.85 3.51 -19.37
CA GLN A 607 -11.25 4.80 -18.78
C GLN A 607 -10.10 5.62 -18.17
N LEU A 608 -8.89 5.04 -17.99
CA LEU A 608 -7.73 5.86 -17.65
C LEU A 608 -7.23 6.59 -18.92
N PRO A 609 -7.13 7.93 -18.91
CA PRO A 609 -6.63 8.66 -20.06
C PRO A 609 -5.19 8.24 -20.41
N SER A 610 -4.98 7.99 -21.70
CA SER A 610 -3.78 7.39 -22.29
C SER A 610 -2.43 7.82 -21.69
N SER A 611 -1.63 6.81 -21.35
CA SER A 611 -0.15 6.76 -21.44
C SER A 611 0.72 7.73 -20.63
N LYS A 612 0.18 8.54 -19.71
CA LYS A 612 0.98 9.47 -18.88
C LYS A 612 0.64 9.37 -17.39
N ILE A 613 1.44 8.60 -16.65
CA ILE A 613 1.39 8.53 -15.18
C ILE A 613 1.80 9.90 -14.61
N ARG A 614 0.98 10.51 -13.77
CA ARG A 614 1.30 11.78 -13.09
C ARG A 614 1.72 11.53 -11.64
N PRO A 615 2.74 12.23 -11.11
CA PRO A 615 3.10 12.11 -9.70
C PRO A 615 1.97 12.68 -8.82
N VAL A 616 1.61 11.94 -7.78
CA VAL A 616 0.56 12.34 -6.84
C VAL A 616 1.11 13.38 -5.87
N SER A 617 0.68 14.62 -6.06
CA SER A 617 1.12 15.84 -5.37
C SER A 617 0.08 16.39 -4.37
N ILE A 618 -0.65 15.48 -3.71
CA ILE A 618 -1.69 15.81 -2.73
C ILE A 618 -1.08 16.08 -1.34
N PRO A 619 -1.54 17.10 -0.59
CA PRO A 619 -1.16 17.33 0.81
C PRO A 619 -1.29 16.09 1.73
N LEU A 620 -0.31 15.88 2.59
CA LEU A 620 -0.20 14.69 3.44
C LEU A 620 -1.40 14.50 4.39
N ASP A 621 -1.91 15.59 4.96
CA ASP A 621 -3.11 15.59 5.82
C ASP A 621 -4.37 15.15 5.06
N LYS A 622 -4.59 15.65 3.85
CA LYS A 622 -5.68 15.23 2.96
C LYS A 622 -5.56 13.76 2.56
N ALA A 623 -4.34 13.29 2.29
CA ALA A 623 -4.07 11.89 1.97
C ALA A 623 -4.40 10.94 3.14
N ILE A 624 -4.08 11.34 4.38
CA ILE A 624 -4.43 10.61 5.60
C ILE A 624 -5.95 10.55 5.79
N ILE A 625 -6.65 11.67 5.59
CA ILE A 625 -8.12 11.73 5.70
C ILE A 625 -8.77 10.81 4.66
N GLU A 626 -8.32 10.81 3.41
CA GLU A 626 -8.88 9.95 2.36
C GLU A 626 -8.58 8.46 2.62
N SER A 627 -7.35 8.10 3.04
CA SER A 627 -6.97 6.74 3.45
C SER A 627 -7.91 6.20 4.54
N ILE A 628 -8.08 6.95 5.63
CA ILE A 628 -8.94 6.57 6.75
C ILE A 628 -10.42 6.52 6.33
N THR A 629 -10.85 7.42 5.44
CA THR A 629 -12.24 7.44 4.94
C THR A 629 -12.55 6.18 4.15
N ASN A 630 -11.70 5.77 3.20
CA ASN A 630 -11.89 4.53 2.43
C ASN A 630 -11.77 3.28 3.31
N ALA A 631 -10.92 3.31 4.35
CA ALA A 631 -10.87 2.23 5.34
C ALA A 631 -12.22 2.06 6.08
N GLY A 632 -12.93 3.16 6.36
CA GLY A 632 -14.30 3.14 6.90
C GLY A 632 -15.35 2.60 5.93
N VAL A 633 -15.23 2.90 4.64
CA VAL A 633 -16.11 2.38 3.58
C VAL A 633 -15.93 0.88 3.37
N ALA A 634 -14.69 0.38 3.45
CA ALA A 634 -14.35 -1.04 3.30
C ALA A 634 -14.68 -1.88 4.55
N LEU A 635 -14.70 -1.26 5.75
CA LEU A 635 -14.92 -1.94 7.03
C LEU A 635 -16.24 -1.49 7.68
N ASP A 636 -16.15 -0.49 8.56
CA ASP A 636 -17.23 0.13 9.34
C ASP A 636 -16.69 1.48 9.87
N PHE A 637 -17.47 2.56 9.81
CA PHE A 637 -17.05 3.85 10.36
C PHE A 637 -16.92 3.86 11.90
N ASN A 638 -17.46 2.87 12.61
CA ASN A 638 -17.12 2.63 14.02
C ASN A 638 -15.63 2.32 14.23
N LYS A 639 -14.98 1.66 13.26
CA LYS A 639 -13.55 1.32 13.30
C LYS A 639 -12.66 2.52 12.95
N VAL A 640 -13.16 3.47 12.16
CA VAL A 640 -12.44 4.70 11.78
C VAL A 640 -11.94 5.50 12.98
N LYS A 641 -12.68 5.49 14.10
CA LYS A 641 -12.20 6.09 15.35
C LYS A 641 -10.81 5.53 15.75
N LYS A 642 -10.59 4.21 15.66
CA LYS A 642 -9.30 3.59 16.00
C LYS A 642 -8.17 4.10 15.11
N PHE A 643 -8.42 4.33 13.82
CA PHE A 643 -7.41 4.87 12.90
C PHE A 643 -7.04 6.33 13.23
N TYR A 644 -8.02 7.17 13.56
CA TYR A 644 -7.74 8.54 14.02
C TYR A 644 -7.11 8.60 15.42
N ASP A 645 -7.43 7.66 16.31
CA ASP A 645 -6.79 7.54 17.63
C ASP A 645 -5.33 7.01 17.54
N ASN A 646 -4.96 6.35 16.43
CA ASN A 646 -3.67 5.68 16.22
C ASN A 646 -3.06 5.99 14.84
N ILE A 647 -2.75 7.26 14.55
CA ILE A 647 -1.97 7.64 13.36
C ILE A 647 -0.48 7.45 13.65
N LEU A 648 0.14 6.39 13.13
CA LEU A 648 1.54 6.05 13.36
C LEU A 648 2.43 6.65 12.26
N VAL A 649 3.36 7.54 12.64
CA VAL A 649 4.33 8.13 11.71
C VAL A 649 5.66 7.38 11.78
N VAL A 650 6.13 6.89 10.62
CA VAL A 650 7.40 6.16 10.46
C VAL A 650 8.20 6.72 9.27
N GLY A 651 9.37 6.16 9.01
CA GLY A 651 10.20 6.52 7.86
C GLY A 651 11.30 7.56 8.18
N GLY A 652 12.29 7.62 7.30
CA GLY A 652 13.50 8.46 7.48
C GLY A 652 13.36 9.91 7.01
N GLY A 653 12.38 10.22 6.17
CA GLY A 653 12.23 11.53 5.53
C GLY A 653 11.90 12.67 6.49
N LEU A 654 11.19 12.35 7.59
CA LEU A 654 10.86 13.26 8.69
C LEU A 654 11.53 12.91 10.01
N ALA A 655 12.46 11.95 10.01
CA ALA A 655 13.03 11.42 11.23
C ALA A 655 13.66 12.56 12.07
N ARG A 656 12.95 12.92 13.16
CA ARG A 656 13.31 13.89 14.21
C ARG A 656 12.99 15.38 13.95
N PHE A 657 12.09 15.76 13.05
CA PHE A 657 11.58 17.16 13.07
C PHE A 657 10.75 17.42 14.35
N PRO A 658 11.17 18.37 15.23
CA PRO A 658 10.43 18.64 16.46
C PRO A 658 9.00 19.12 16.20
N ALA A 659 8.07 18.65 17.03
CA ALA A 659 6.64 19.01 17.02
C ALA A 659 5.89 18.75 15.69
N PHE A 660 6.37 17.83 14.84
CA PHE A 660 5.64 17.38 13.65
C PHE A 660 4.27 16.81 14.00
N GLU A 661 4.19 16.03 15.09
CA GLU A 661 2.96 15.40 15.56
C GLU A 661 1.91 16.45 15.93
N THR A 662 2.31 17.52 16.62
CA THR A 662 1.43 18.66 16.94
C THR A 662 0.92 19.34 15.68
N LEU A 663 1.80 19.65 14.72
CA LEU A 663 1.39 20.26 13.45
C LEU A 663 0.41 19.36 12.68
N LEU A 664 0.73 18.07 12.53
CA LEU A 664 -0.11 17.13 11.82
C LEU A 664 -1.46 16.94 12.52
N ASN A 665 -1.50 17.01 13.86
CA ASN A 665 -2.75 17.00 14.63
C ASN A 665 -3.64 18.21 14.30
N ASP A 666 -3.06 19.41 14.31
CA ASP A 666 -3.76 20.64 13.92
C ASP A 666 -4.32 20.50 12.50
N ARG A 667 -3.46 20.07 11.55
CA ARG A 667 -3.77 19.92 10.12
C ARG A 667 -4.93 18.97 9.86
N VAL A 668 -4.88 17.76 10.41
CA VAL A 668 -5.94 16.77 10.24
C VAL A 668 -7.25 17.27 10.86
N ASN A 669 -7.22 17.93 12.02
CA ASN A 669 -8.43 18.52 12.61
C ASN A 669 -9.00 19.72 11.82
N ILE A 670 -8.16 20.48 11.10
CA ILE A 670 -8.58 21.59 10.24
C ILE A 670 -9.26 21.08 8.96
N TRP A 671 -8.69 20.07 8.30
CA TRP A 671 -9.18 19.60 6.99
C TRP A 671 -10.19 18.45 7.06
N ARG A 672 -10.27 17.71 8.18
CA ARG A 672 -11.25 16.63 8.33
C ARG A 672 -12.66 17.22 8.48
N LEU A 673 -13.49 17.01 7.46
CA LEU A 673 -14.84 17.53 7.40
C LEU A 673 -15.70 17.08 8.60
N ARG A 674 -16.72 17.89 8.92
CA ARG A 674 -17.56 17.71 10.12
C ARG A 674 -18.22 16.32 10.18
N PHE A 675 -18.77 15.85 9.06
CA PHE A 675 -19.39 14.52 9.00
C PHE A 675 -18.38 13.39 9.24
N LEU A 676 -17.18 13.47 8.64
CA LEU A 676 -16.08 12.53 8.88
C LEU A 676 -15.56 12.54 10.32
N SER A 677 -15.75 13.66 11.02
CA SER A 677 -15.38 13.82 12.42
C SER A 677 -16.44 13.30 13.40
N ALA A 678 -17.70 13.10 12.98
CA ALA A 678 -18.81 12.80 13.89
C ALA A 678 -18.88 11.31 14.27
N SER A 679 -19.02 11.02 15.56
CA SER A 679 -19.17 9.64 16.06
C SER A 679 -20.44 8.93 15.58
N THR A 680 -21.43 9.66 15.07
CA THR A 680 -22.69 9.14 14.50
C THR A 680 -22.64 8.94 12.98
N LEU A 681 -21.48 9.10 12.34
CA LEU A 681 -21.32 8.92 10.89
C LEU A 681 -21.82 7.55 10.41
N GLU A 682 -21.52 6.48 11.13
CA GLU A 682 -21.99 5.14 10.78
C GLU A 682 -23.52 5.05 10.76
N GLU A 683 -24.19 5.61 11.78
CA GLU A 683 -25.65 5.64 11.87
C GLU A 683 -26.27 6.47 10.73
N LEU A 684 -25.62 7.59 10.38
CA LEU A 684 -26.01 8.44 9.26
C LEU A 684 -25.89 7.70 7.92
N ILE A 685 -24.76 7.07 7.62
CA ILE A 685 -24.55 6.31 6.38
C ILE A 685 -25.54 5.14 6.30
N VAL A 686 -25.76 4.38 7.38
CA VAL A 686 -26.76 3.30 7.42
C VAL A 686 -28.19 3.82 7.18
N SER A 687 -28.53 4.99 7.71
CA SER A 687 -29.82 5.64 7.49
C SER A 687 -30.01 6.06 6.03
N LEU A 688 -28.99 6.69 5.44
CA LEU A 688 -28.99 7.13 4.04
C LEU A 688 -28.99 5.93 3.06
N SER A 689 -28.23 4.87 3.32
CA SER A 689 -28.26 3.63 2.53
C SER A 689 -29.67 3.03 2.47
N LYS A 690 -30.39 2.97 3.61
CA LYS A 690 -31.78 2.47 3.66
C LYS A 690 -32.75 3.34 2.86
N ASP A 691 -32.52 4.64 2.80
CA ASP A 691 -33.34 5.55 2.00
C ASP A 691 -33.04 5.44 0.50
N LYS A 692 -31.77 5.18 0.12
CA LYS A 692 -31.39 4.82 -1.26
C LYS A 692 -32.00 3.48 -1.70
N GLU A 693 -31.90 2.42 -0.88
CA GLU A 693 -32.50 1.11 -1.16
C GLU A 693 -34.02 1.18 -1.40
N LYS A 694 -34.75 2.04 -0.66
CA LYS A 694 -36.18 2.30 -0.89
C LYS A 694 -36.45 2.99 -2.23
N LEU A 695 -35.60 3.94 -2.62
CA LEU A 695 -35.73 4.64 -3.90
C LEU A 695 -35.44 3.72 -5.09
N GLU A 696 -34.43 2.85 -4.98
CA GLU A 696 -34.16 1.83 -6.00
C GLU A 696 -35.29 0.80 -6.11
N ALA A 697 -35.90 0.40 -4.98
CA ALA A 697 -37.08 -0.45 -4.99
C ALA A 697 -38.29 0.26 -5.67
N ARG A 698 -38.51 1.55 -5.37
CA ARG A 698 -39.52 2.37 -6.07
C ARG A 698 -39.24 2.48 -7.56
N ARG A 699 -37.98 2.68 -7.96
CA ARG A 699 -37.53 2.75 -9.36
C ARG A 699 -37.86 1.45 -10.11
N LYS A 700 -37.53 0.30 -9.52
CA LYS A 700 -37.87 -1.04 -10.07
C LYS A 700 -39.39 -1.21 -10.24
N LEU A 701 -40.18 -0.75 -9.27
CA LEU A 701 -41.66 -0.78 -9.37
C LEU A 701 -42.20 0.15 -10.45
N LEU A 702 -41.67 1.37 -10.59
CA LEU A 702 -42.07 2.32 -11.65
C LEU A 702 -41.72 1.80 -13.04
N ILE A 703 -40.54 1.20 -13.22
CA ILE A 703 -40.15 0.54 -14.48
C ILE A 703 -41.11 -0.61 -14.80
N ALA A 704 -41.41 -1.49 -13.83
CA ALA A 704 -42.35 -2.60 -14.04
C ALA A 704 -43.77 -2.12 -14.37
N ALA A 705 -44.22 -1.01 -13.77
CA ALA A 705 -45.51 -0.37 -14.04
C ALA A 705 -45.56 0.35 -15.40
N ALA A 706 -44.44 0.94 -15.86
CA ALA A 706 -44.34 1.53 -17.19
C ALA A 706 -44.34 0.45 -18.28
N LYS A 707 -43.56 -0.63 -18.09
CA LYS A 707 -43.56 -1.80 -18.99
C LYS A 707 -44.92 -2.48 -19.07
N SER A 708 -45.65 -2.63 -17.96
CA SER A 708 -46.97 -3.28 -17.98
C SER A 708 -48.03 -2.47 -18.73
N LYS A 709 -47.96 -1.13 -18.70
CA LYS A 709 -48.84 -0.23 -19.49
C LYS A 709 -48.63 -0.34 -21.01
N LYS A 710 -47.48 -0.86 -21.46
CA LYS A 710 -47.11 -1.01 -22.88
C LYS A 710 -47.35 -2.41 -23.46
N LYS A 711 -47.98 -3.34 -22.71
CA LYS A 711 -48.21 -4.72 -23.18
C LYS A 711 -49.07 -4.80 -24.45
N SER A 712 -48.42 -5.07 -25.58
CA SER A 712 -49.03 -5.44 -26.87
C SER A 712 -48.94 -6.96 -27.16
N GLY A 713 -48.97 -7.80 -26.12
CA GLY A 713 -48.85 -9.26 -26.22
C GLY A 713 -47.47 -9.83 -25.92
N LEU A 714 -46.43 -8.98 -25.85
CA LEU A 714 -45.06 -9.35 -25.46
C LEU A 714 -44.92 -9.60 -23.95
N SER A 715 -43.88 -10.32 -23.55
CA SER A 715 -43.48 -10.52 -22.15
C SER A 715 -42.99 -9.20 -21.52
N GLN A 716 -42.93 -9.12 -20.18
CA GLN A 716 -42.42 -7.92 -19.51
C GLN A 716 -40.92 -7.70 -19.70
N GLU A 717 -40.18 -8.69 -20.17
CA GLU A 717 -38.74 -8.58 -20.42
C GLU A 717 -38.50 -7.88 -21.77
N GLU A 718 -39.26 -8.28 -22.79
CA GLU A 718 -39.21 -7.75 -24.18
C GLU A 718 -39.76 -6.33 -24.36
N VAL A 719 -40.53 -5.79 -23.40
CA VAL A 719 -41.05 -4.41 -23.51
C VAL A 719 -39.97 -3.39 -23.15
N GLU A 720 -39.51 -2.62 -24.13
CA GLU A 720 -38.57 -1.50 -23.91
C GLU A 720 -39.29 -0.18 -23.54
N LEU A 721 -38.65 0.59 -22.66
CA LEU A 721 -39.08 1.95 -22.30
C LEU A 721 -38.36 2.96 -23.20
N THR A 722 -39.01 4.08 -23.51
CA THR A 722 -38.33 5.16 -24.24
C THR A 722 -37.35 5.88 -23.32
N PRO A 723 -36.28 6.51 -23.86
CA PRO A 723 -35.36 7.32 -23.05
C PRO A 723 -36.08 8.38 -22.19
N ALA A 724 -37.10 9.03 -22.73
CA ALA A 724 -37.90 10.03 -22.00
C ALA A 724 -38.74 9.44 -20.84
N GLU A 725 -39.19 8.19 -20.94
CA GLU A 725 -39.87 7.50 -19.82
C GLU A 725 -38.88 7.13 -18.71
N LEU A 726 -37.67 6.68 -19.09
CA LEU A 726 -36.58 6.39 -18.16
C LEU A 726 -36.14 7.67 -17.44
N GLU A 727 -35.89 8.77 -18.16
CA GLU A 727 -35.56 10.08 -17.57
C GLU A 727 -36.64 10.59 -16.60
N ALA A 728 -37.92 10.36 -16.90
CA ALA A 728 -39.01 10.75 -16.02
C ALA A 728 -39.00 9.93 -14.70
N ILE A 729 -38.77 8.61 -14.80
CA ILE A 729 -38.64 7.72 -13.64
C ILE A 729 -37.38 8.07 -12.82
N ASP A 730 -36.27 8.35 -13.49
CA ASP A 730 -35.00 8.71 -12.86
C ASP A 730 -35.10 10.05 -12.13
N ARG A 731 -35.81 11.03 -12.71
CA ARG A 731 -36.13 12.31 -12.05
C ARG A 731 -37.05 12.14 -10.83
N GLU A 732 -37.99 11.20 -10.86
CA GLU A 732 -38.87 10.89 -9.72
C GLU A 732 -38.14 10.09 -8.61
N THR A 733 -37.08 9.37 -8.96
CA THR A 733 -36.34 8.48 -8.04
C THR A 733 -34.90 8.92 -7.73
N ALA A 734 -34.55 10.16 -8.11
CA ALA A 734 -33.26 10.78 -7.83
C ALA A 734 -32.95 10.76 -6.33
N PHE A 735 -31.81 10.15 -5.97
CA PHE A 735 -31.33 10.14 -4.59
C PHE A 735 -30.88 11.56 -4.20
N THR A 736 -31.52 12.13 -3.17
CA THR A 736 -31.21 13.46 -2.68
C THR A 736 -31.09 13.43 -1.16
N ILE A 737 -30.01 14.02 -0.64
CA ILE A 737 -29.71 14.03 0.79
C ILE A 737 -30.29 15.30 1.41
N ASN A 738 -31.20 15.14 2.37
CA ASN A 738 -31.65 16.24 3.20
C ASN A 738 -30.57 16.57 4.25
N LEU A 739 -29.86 17.68 4.04
CA LEU A 739 -28.78 18.14 4.92
C LEU A 739 -29.28 18.44 6.34
N ASP A 740 -30.42 19.12 6.53
CA ASP A 740 -30.95 19.42 7.87
C ASP A 740 -31.12 18.15 8.73
N ARG A 741 -31.55 17.04 8.12
CA ARG A 741 -31.65 15.73 8.79
C ARG A 741 -30.28 15.11 9.05
N ALA A 742 -29.34 15.24 8.12
CA ALA A 742 -27.96 14.76 8.31
C ALA A 742 -27.26 15.53 9.45
N ASP A 743 -27.41 16.85 9.48
CA ASP A 743 -26.97 17.77 10.54
C ASP A 743 -27.56 17.40 11.89
N ALA A 744 -28.88 17.15 11.95
CA ALA A 744 -29.55 16.73 13.18
C ALA A 744 -29.03 15.39 13.73
N VAL A 745 -28.51 14.49 12.89
CA VAL A 745 -27.88 13.22 13.32
C VAL A 745 -26.40 13.44 13.69
N ALA A 746 -25.65 14.21 12.89
CA ALA A 746 -24.24 14.51 13.17
C ALA A 746 -24.06 15.28 14.49
N SER A 747 -24.96 16.21 14.79
CA SER A 747 -24.95 17.02 16.03
C SER A 747 -25.36 16.26 17.30
N GLN A 748 -25.91 15.05 17.19
CA GLN A 748 -26.11 14.14 18.33
C GLN A 748 -24.81 13.39 18.69
N GLY A 749 -23.87 13.31 17.76
CA GLY A 749 -22.57 12.68 17.95
C GLY A 749 -21.56 13.58 18.67
N GLN A 750 -20.44 12.99 19.05
CA GLN A 750 -19.25 13.70 19.52
C GLN A 750 -18.22 13.77 18.40
N THR A 751 -17.41 14.84 18.38
CA THR A 751 -16.23 14.92 17.53
C THR A 751 -15.21 13.86 17.97
N THR A 752 -14.89 12.92 17.09
CA THR A 752 -13.82 11.94 17.29
C THR A 752 -12.49 12.66 17.47
N GLN A 753 -11.63 12.17 18.38
CA GLN A 753 -10.32 12.75 18.57
C GLN A 753 -9.38 12.37 17.43
N VAL A 754 -8.22 13.03 17.39
CA VAL A 754 -7.10 12.68 16.52
C VAL A 754 -5.88 12.57 17.42
N SER A 755 -5.15 11.47 17.31
CA SER A 755 -3.96 11.17 18.08
C SER A 755 -2.90 10.59 17.14
N ILE A 756 -1.71 11.15 17.23
CA ILE A 756 -0.56 10.78 16.41
C ILE A 756 0.45 10.12 17.34
N LEU A 757 0.81 8.89 17.00
CA LEU A 757 1.73 8.06 17.73
C LEU A 757 3.13 8.30 17.19
N SER A 758 3.96 8.99 17.99
CA SER A 758 5.41 8.94 17.82
C SER A 758 5.89 7.51 18.10
N PRO A 759 6.91 7.01 17.37
CA PRO A 759 7.61 5.80 17.72
C PRO A 759 8.17 5.76 19.16
N PRO A 760 8.44 4.57 19.72
CA PRO A 760 9.20 4.43 20.95
C PRO A 760 10.53 5.16 20.85
N LYS A 761 10.90 5.95 21.87
CA LYS A 761 12.08 6.84 21.86
C LYS A 761 13.43 6.13 21.59
N GLU A 762 13.47 4.83 21.84
CA GLU A 762 14.65 3.96 21.66
C GLU A 762 14.83 3.52 20.20
N LEU A 763 13.78 3.57 19.37
CA LEU A 763 13.82 3.16 17.97
C LEU A 763 13.68 4.37 17.03
N ALA A 764 14.64 4.52 16.11
CA ALA A 764 14.54 5.54 15.07
C ALA A 764 13.33 5.25 14.14
N PRO A 765 12.52 6.27 13.76
CA PRO A 765 11.32 6.09 12.92
C PRO A 765 11.55 5.29 11.62
N GLU A 766 12.76 5.40 11.08
CA GLU A 766 13.20 4.75 9.85
C GLU A 766 13.53 3.27 9.96
N MET A 767 13.67 2.72 11.17
CA MET A 767 14.04 1.31 11.42
C MET A 767 12.84 0.43 11.78
N ILE A 768 11.66 1.01 12.00
CA ILE A 768 10.49 0.32 12.57
C ILE A 768 9.97 -0.76 11.63
N CYS A 769 9.84 -0.46 10.34
CA CYS A 769 9.37 -1.42 9.33
C CYS A 769 10.31 -2.64 9.27
N TRP A 770 11.63 -2.42 9.31
CA TRP A 770 12.60 -3.50 9.42
C TRP A 770 12.44 -4.28 10.74
N LYS A 771 12.32 -3.60 11.88
CA LYS A 771 12.21 -4.26 13.19
C LYS A 771 10.95 -5.13 13.29
N GLY A 772 9.82 -4.64 12.77
CA GLY A 772 8.59 -5.40 12.70
C GLY A 772 8.63 -6.56 11.71
N GLY A 773 9.41 -6.45 10.62
CA GLY A 773 9.78 -7.59 9.78
C GLY A 773 10.53 -8.69 10.57
N GLY A 774 11.44 -8.29 11.47
CA GLY A 774 12.14 -9.21 12.39
C GLY A 774 11.25 -9.79 13.50
N VAL A 775 10.31 -9.02 14.04
CA VAL A 775 9.27 -9.52 14.96
C VAL A 775 8.40 -10.56 14.25
N PHE A 776 7.85 -10.21 13.08
CA PHE A 776 7.01 -11.11 12.29
C PHE A 776 7.73 -12.40 11.90
N ALA A 777 8.99 -12.31 11.46
CA ALA A 777 9.80 -13.45 11.07
C ALA A 777 10.03 -14.50 12.18
N ARG A 778 9.90 -14.12 13.46
CA ARG A 778 10.00 -15.04 14.61
C ARG A 778 8.65 -15.64 15.04
N LEU A 779 7.52 -15.20 14.47
CA LEU A 779 6.21 -15.78 14.77
C LEU A 779 6.01 -17.14 14.10
N LYS A 780 5.33 -18.06 14.79
CA LYS A 780 5.01 -19.41 14.27
C LYS A 780 4.31 -19.36 12.89
N VAL A 781 3.38 -18.41 12.70
CA VAL A 781 2.66 -18.20 11.42
C VAL A 781 3.58 -17.83 10.26
N ALA A 782 4.66 -17.10 10.48
CA ALA A 782 5.60 -16.77 9.40
C ALA A 782 6.28 -18.03 8.86
N GLY A 783 6.54 -19.03 9.70
CA GLY A 783 7.10 -20.32 9.30
C GLY A 783 6.24 -21.13 8.33
N GLU A 784 4.92 -20.89 8.30
CA GLU A 784 3.98 -21.50 7.34
C GLU A 784 3.94 -20.76 6.01
N LEU A 785 4.17 -19.44 6.04
CA LEU A 785 4.17 -18.54 4.89
C LEU A 785 5.51 -18.53 4.13
N LEU A 786 6.55 -19.16 4.68
CA LEU A 786 7.83 -19.31 3.98
C LEU A 786 7.69 -20.23 2.74
N ILE A 787 8.02 -19.68 1.59
CA ILE A 787 8.07 -20.37 0.29
C ILE A 787 9.48 -20.91 0.10
N ALA A 788 9.62 -22.20 -0.17
CA ALA A 788 10.92 -22.81 -0.44
C ALA A 788 11.39 -22.56 -1.88
N ARG A 789 12.70 -22.73 -2.12
CA ARG A 789 13.25 -22.66 -3.48
C ARG A 789 12.54 -23.60 -4.46
N ASP A 790 12.35 -24.86 -4.09
CA ASP A 790 11.69 -25.87 -4.94
C ASP A 790 10.22 -25.51 -5.23
N ASP A 791 9.50 -24.94 -4.25
CA ASP A 791 8.13 -24.43 -4.45
C ASP A 791 8.13 -23.33 -5.52
N TRP A 792 9.10 -22.39 -5.45
CA TRP A 792 9.23 -21.27 -6.37
C TRP A 792 9.69 -21.71 -7.77
N GLU A 793 10.58 -22.69 -7.88
CA GLU A 793 10.97 -23.26 -9.18
C GLU A 793 9.81 -24.01 -9.86
N LEU A 794 8.89 -24.61 -9.07
CA LEU A 794 7.72 -25.34 -9.58
C LEU A 794 6.52 -24.45 -9.93
N LEU A 795 6.16 -23.50 -9.05
CA LEU A 795 4.92 -22.72 -9.13
C LEU A 795 5.16 -21.23 -9.38
N TYR A 796 6.40 -20.75 -9.24
CA TYR A 796 6.79 -19.35 -9.41
C TYR A 796 5.87 -18.41 -8.61
N LEU A 797 5.44 -17.30 -9.21
CA LEU A 797 4.49 -16.34 -8.62
C LEU A 797 3.26 -16.94 -7.96
N ARG A 798 2.77 -18.10 -8.43
CA ARG A 798 1.58 -18.74 -7.85
C ARG A 798 1.78 -19.08 -6.38
N CYS A 799 3.01 -19.30 -5.92
CA CYS A 799 3.34 -19.42 -4.50
C CYS A 799 2.82 -18.25 -3.65
N LEU A 800 2.97 -17.01 -4.12
CA LEU A 800 2.59 -15.82 -3.35
C LEU A 800 1.07 -15.70 -3.16
N TYR A 801 0.27 -16.20 -4.12
CA TYR A 801 -1.19 -16.28 -3.98
C TYR A 801 -1.66 -17.30 -2.92
N TYR A 802 -0.81 -18.27 -2.54
CA TYR A 802 -1.12 -19.29 -1.53
C TYR A 802 -0.38 -19.11 -0.19
N LYS A 803 0.80 -18.48 -0.20
CA LYS A 803 1.72 -18.34 0.93
C LYS A 803 2.13 -16.88 1.14
N SER A 804 1.15 -16.00 1.35
CA SER A 804 1.37 -14.65 1.86
C SER A 804 0.22 -14.20 2.78
N LEU A 805 0.43 -13.14 3.56
CA LEU A 805 -0.58 -12.63 4.51
C LEU A 805 -1.77 -11.94 3.82
N PHE A 806 -1.58 -11.48 2.59
CA PHE A 806 -2.48 -10.62 1.83
C PHE A 806 -2.79 -11.27 0.48
N ASN A 807 -3.83 -10.79 -0.22
CA ASN A 807 -4.10 -11.26 -1.57
C ASN A 807 -3.08 -10.61 -2.53
N TYR A 808 -2.20 -11.42 -3.14
CA TYR A 808 -1.02 -10.93 -3.88
C TYR A 808 -1.34 -10.26 -5.22
#